data_AF-A0A1G5EX56-F1
#
_entry.id   AF-A0A1G5EX56-F1
#
_cell.length_a   1.000
_cell.length_b   1.000
_cell.length_c   1.000
_cell.angle_alpha   90.00
_cell.angle_beta   90.00
_cell.angle_gamma   90.00
#
_symmetry.space_group_name_H-M   'P 1'
#
loop_
_entity.id
_entity.type
_entity.pdbx_description
1 polymer ?
#
loop_
_entity_poly.entity_id
_entity_poly.type
_entity_poly.pdbx_seq_one_letter_code
_entity_poly.pdbx_strand_id
1 'polypeptide(L)'
;MKKYNRVIALLAATSMSASLLAGCTQGQAPATDTPAAQTSESTDTAATEATEAPAETAEADSDLPTLVGVEEDTRLACDAYSELWDVDGYQEESTTVYNRILGEFNEEYQKSLETDNISERYALMALAEGKLLGSGVFIPLSTRGGNYAVRRHAPGSVTTTLWGNDEYRLHNVIAVTDFIAKEDYVALKEKLEELKGTGTYQEEAKKYLEEKGYTLTDTFNYPNTSDAKTWDVLATSRSADSEKLVNLYDGLMEYDAENVQQPALAESYEVSDDGLTYTFHIREGVKWVDSQGREVADLTADDFVAGMQHMMDAMGGLEYLVQGVIVGANEYINGESTDFSTVGVKAVDDYTLEYTLTQDTPYFLTMLSYGVFAPLSRSYYEGQGGQFGQGTGSGNYGTDPDHIAYCGPFLVTSYTEGNSIVMKANPSYWNKDNQNIKTLNWVFEDGTDVTKAYNDCLAGTLTSVALNTSTIETAKADGNFDKNVIVTDTEATTYCGFINTNRKGFANFNDATVTKSSKTVWDAQRTFVAMQNKDFRLALVTSLDRASYNAQREGEDLKLNNLRNSYTPGTFVTLPEEVTVDINGTATTFAAGTNYGEIVQAQLDADGVEVKAWDPTAADGVGSSDGYDGWYNPTYAKAELTKAVEQLATQGVEISKENPIQIDLPYFSGSEVYTNRANALKQSVETSLDGQVVINLVKCESQDDWLYAGYYPEYGYEMNADMMDVSGWGPDYGDPQTYLDTMLPDYAGYMVKSLGVF
;
A
#
# COMPACT_ATOMS: atom_id res chain seq x y z
N MET A 1 -16.36 -15.80 18.57
CA MET A 1 -15.53 -14.89 19.37
C MET A 1 -15.84 -14.95 20.88
N LYS A 2 -15.66 -16.09 21.58
CA LYS A 2 -15.83 -16.17 23.07
C LYS A 2 -14.80 -17.05 23.79
N LYS A 3 -13.68 -17.35 23.13
CA LYS A 3 -12.48 -17.91 23.74
C LYS A 3 -11.32 -17.08 23.20
N TYR A 4 -10.27 -16.89 23.99
CA TYR A 4 -9.00 -16.19 23.69
C TYR A 4 -8.73 -14.81 24.33
N ASN A 5 -9.49 -14.36 25.34
CA ASN A 5 -9.09 -13.25 26.23
C ASN A 5 -8.04 -13.66 27.29
N ARG A 6 -7.01 -14.45 26.94
CA ARG A 6 -6.03 -14.94 27.95
C ARG A 6 -4.56 -14.76 27.62
N VAL A 7 -4.19 -14.19 26.48
CA VAL A 7 -2.76 -14.04 26.12
C VAL A 7 -2.23 -12.61 26.33
N ILE A 8 -3.09 -11.59 26.38
CA ILE A 8 -2.65 -10.18 26.46
C ILE A 8 -2.15 -9.75 27.87
N ALA A 9 -2.35 -10.58 28.92
CA ALA A 9 -2.03 -10.20 30.30
C ALA A 9 -0.54 -10.35 30.73
N LEU A 10 0.42 -10.48 29.80
CA LEU A 10 1.85 -10.63 30.14
C LEU A 10 2.77 -9.47 29.75
N LEU A 11 2.27 -8.37 29.18
CA LEU A 11 3.07 -7.23 28.71
C LEU A 11 3.38 -6.15 29.77
N ALA A 12 3.43 -6.51 31.05
CA ALA A 12 3.80 -5.57 32.12
C ALA A 12 4.89 -6.16 33.03
N ALA A 13 6.15 -6.08 32.57
CA ALA A 13 7.35 -5.79 33.36
C ALA A 13 8.59 -6.44 32.71
N THR A 14 9.49 -5.63 32.14
CA THR A 14 10.89 -5.56 32.58
C THR A 14 11.61 -4.40 31.88
N SER A 15 11.94 -3.38 32.65
CA SER A 15 12.86 -2.31 32.28
C SER A 15 14.23 -2.53 32.92
N MET A 16 15.26 -2.05 32.22
CA MET A 16 16.60 -1.63 32.68
C MET A 16 17.51 -2.62 33.42
N SER A 17 18.69 -2.87 32.82
CA SER A 17 19.97 -2.60 33.50
C SER A 17 21.16 -2.57 32.52
N ALA A 18 21.74 -1.38 32.35
CA ALA A 18 23.08 -1.18 31.78
C ALA A 18 24.16 -1.46 32.84
N SER A 19 25.31 -2.02 32.41
CA SER A 19 26.55 -1.94 33.19
C SER A 19 27.77 -1.83 32.28
N LEU A 20 28.57 -0.79 32.56
CA LEU A 20 29.90 -0.50 32.01
C LEU A 20 30.92 -1.62 32.32
N LEU A 21 31.92 -1.77 31.44
CA LEU A 21 33.31 -1.98 31.86
C LEU A 21 34.30 -1.48 30.80
N ALA A 22 35.11 -0.50 31.20
CA ALA A 22 36.26 0.01 30.46
C ALA A 22 37.50 -0.87 30.68
N GLY A 23 38.35 -0.98 29.66
CA GLY A 23 39.68 -1.59 29.76
C GLY A 23 40.58 -1.13 28.62
N CYS A 24 41.46 -0.17 28.90
CA CYS A 24 42.46 0.41 28.02
C CYS A 24 43.48 -0.59 27.46
N THR A 25 44.00 -0.36 26.25
CA THR A 25 45.45 -0.26 25.99
C THR A 25 45.77 0.47 24.69
N GLN A 26 46.79 1.34 24.77
CA GLN A 26 47.35 2.20 23.72
C GLN A 26 48.28 1.47 22.75
N GLY A 27 48.47 2.04 21.57
CA GLY A 27 49.66 1.82 20.72
C GLY A 27 49.67 2.69 19.46
N GLN A 28 50.44 3.79 19.48
CA GLN A 28 50.62 4.78 18.41
C GLN A 28 51.45 4.27 17.21
N ALA A 29 51.07 4.81 16.04
CA ALA A 29 51.74 5.15 14.75
C ALA A 29 53.30 5.26 14.74
N PRO A 30 54.00 5.37 13.55
CA PRO A 30 53.74 6.40 12.54
C PRO A 30 53.99 6.06 11.04
N ALA A 31 53.49 6.97 10.21
CA ALA A 31 53.65 7.12 8.77
C ALA A 31 55.05 7.57 8.33
N THR A 32 55.38 7.40 7.04
CA THR A 32 56.20 8.35 6.24
C THR A 32 56.05 8.14 4.71
N ASP A 33 55.75 9.25 4.05
CA ASP A 33 56.37 9.81 2.82
C ASP A 33 56.15 9.22 1.40
N THR A 34 55.41 10.00 0.60
CA THR A 34 55.59 10.26 -0.85
C THR A 34 56.62 11.42 -1.02
N PRO A 35 57.36 11.64 -2.15
CA PRO A 35 56.79 11.96 -3.48
C PRO A 35 57.64 11.62 -4.73
N ALA A 36 57.02 11.59 -5.92
CA ALA A 36 57.59 12.19 -7.14
C ALA A 36 56.60 12.19 -8.31
N ALA A 37 56.44 13.35 -8.93
CA ALA A 37 55.66 13.59 -10.14
C ALA A 37 56.50 13.30 -11.40
N GLN A 38 55.85 12.83 -12.48
CA GLN A 38 56.25 13.16 -13.84
C GLN A 38 55.08 13.01 -14.83
N THR A 39 54.94 14.04 -15.66
CA THR A 39 53.97 14.29 -16.72
C THR A 39 54.24 13.49 -18.00
N SER A 40 53.20 13.00 -18.68
CA SER A 40 53.11 13.00 -20.16
C SER A 40 51.68 12.71 -20.64
N GLU A 41 51.21 13.51 -21.60
CA GLU A 41 50.00 13.32 -22.41
C GLU A 41 50.08 12.06 -23.29
N SER A 42 48.95 11.35 -23.49
CA SER A 42 48.28 11.17 -24.80
C SER A 42 47.47 9.86 -24.91
N THR A 43 46.22 10.02 -25.36
CA THR A 43 45.44 9.16 -26.28
C THR A 43 45.04 7.73 -25.90
N ASP A 44 43.72 7.58 -25.76
CA ASP A 44 42.82 6.62 -26.42
C ASP A 44 42.83 5.11 -26.08
N THR A 45 41.59 4.64 -25.83
CA THR A 45 41.03 3.29 -25.91
C THR A 45 41.81 2.10 -25.31
N ALA A 46 41.30 1.56 -24.20
CA ALA A 46 41.44 0.14 -23.87
C ALA A 46 40.33 -0.34 -22.92
N ALA A 47 39.78 -1.51 -23.26
CA ALA A 47 38.88 -2.31 -22.45
C ALA A 47 39.47 -2.58 -21.06
N THR A 48 38.66 -2.45 -20.02
CA THR A 48 39.01 -2.87 -18.66
C THR A 48 38.56 -4.32 -18.45
N GLU A 49 39.55 -5.21 -18.37
CA GLU A 49 39.44 -6.52 -17.74
C GLU A 49 38.99 -6.32 -16.28
N ALA A 50 37.92 -7.04 -15.90
CA ALA A 50 37.50 -7.15 -14.52
C ALA A 50 38.62 -7.81 -13.71
N THR A 51 39.11 -7.11 -12.69
CA THR A 51 39.99 -7.67 -11.68
C THR A 51 39.10 -8.34 -10.64
N GLU A 52 39.15 -9.67 -10.55
CA GLU A 52 38.51 -10.45 -9.49
C GLU A 52 39.02 -9.93 -8.13
N ALA A 53 38.12 -9.34 -7.35
CA ALA A 53 38.32 -9.14 -5.93
C ALA A 53 38.42 -10.52 -5.25
N PRO A 54 39.27 -10.68 -4.21
CA PRO A 54 39.37 -11.95 -3.51
C PRO A 54 38.03 -12.27 -2.85
N ALA A 55 37.51 -13.47 -3.10
CA ALA A 55 36.34 -14.01 -2.42
C ALA A 55 36.61 -14.03 -0.91
N GLU A 56 35.95 -13.14 -0.16
CA GLU A 56 35.73 -13.35 1.27
C GLU A 56 34.92 -14.64 1.40
N THR A 57 35.48 -15.63 2.09
CA THR A 57 34.74 -16.82 2.48
C THR A 57 33.55 -16.39 3.31
N ALA A 58 32.33 -16.64 2.83
CA ALA A 58 31.11 -16.37 3.57
C ALA A 58 31.19 -17.07 4.94
N GLU A 59 31.12 -16.32 6.04
CA GLU A 59 30.94 -16.93 7.36
C GLU A 59 29.61 -17.66 7.36
N ALA A 60 29.60 -18.91 7.85
CA ALA A 60 28.37 -19.68 7.97
C ALA A 60 27.45 -19.00 8.99
N ASP A 61 26.25 -18.60 8.56
CA ASP A 61 25.20 -18.14 9.47
C ASP A 61 24.76 -19.33 10.35
N SER A 62 25.29 -19.35 11.58
CA SER A 62 25.02 -20.41 12.56
C SER A 62 23.59 -20.40 13.07
N ASP A 63 22.82 -19.34 12.79
CA ASP A 63 21.48 -19.14 13.31
C ASP A 63 20.40 -19.63 12.33
N LEU A 64 20.77 -20.06 11.12
CA LEU A 64 19.87 -20.71 10.17
C LEU A 64 19.36 -22.07 10.70
N PRO A 65 18.11 -22.45 10.38
CA PRO A 65 17.61 -23.79 10.67
C PRO A 65 18.40 -24.86 9.88
N THR A 66 18.49 -26.08 10.42
CA THR A 66 19.28 -27.18 9.84
C THR A 66 18.43 -28.37 9.45
N LEU A 67 18.72 -28.98 8.29
CA LEU A 67 18.16 -30.27 7.86
C LEU A 67 19.00 -31.47 8.29
N VAL A 68 20.17 -31.23 8.89
CA VAL A 68 21.10 -32.31 9.24
C VAL A 68 20.44 -33.28 10.22
N GLY A 69 20.34 -34.55 9.80
CA GLY A 69 19.73 -35.62 10.61
C GLY A 69 18.22 -35.80 10.43
N VAL A 70 17.60 -35.06 9.49
CA VAL A 70 16.21 -35.27 9.08
C VAL A 70 16.15 -36.36 7.99
N GLU A 71 15.27 -37.35 8.13
CA GLU A 71 15.05 -38.38 7.10
C GLU A 71 14.19 -37.84 5.95
N GLU A 72 14.49 -38.25 4.71
CA GLU A 72 13.70 -37.85 3.54
C GLU A 72 12.26 -38.38 3.61
N ASP A 73 11.30 -37.48 3.84
CA ASP A 73 9.87 -37.80 3.81
C ASP A 73 9.24 -37.44 2.45
N THR A 74 8.85 -38.49 1.73
CA THR A 74 8.27 -38.40 0.37
C THR A 74 6.75 -38.23 0.35
N ARG A 75 6.09 -38.19 1.51
CA ARG A 75 4.66 -37.85 1.59
C ARG A 75 4.46 -36.42 1.08
N LEU A 76 3.28 -36.14 0.53
CA LEU A 76 2.94 -34.79 0.10
C LEU A 76 2.82 -33.85 1.30
N ALA A 77 3.41 -32.66 1.21
CA ALA A 77 3.39 -31.66 2.27
C ALA A 77 1.96 -31.24 2.63
N CYS A 78 1.08 -31.15 1.63
CA CYS A 78 -0.35 -30.84 1.82
C CYS A 78 -1.12 -31.88 2.65
N ASP A 79 -0.58 -33.10 2.83
CA ASP A 79 -1.22 -34.16 3.59
C ASP A 79 -0.53 -34.40 4.96
N ALA A 80 0.74 -33.99 5.13
CA ALA A 80 1.56 -34.41 6.27
C ALA A 80 2.40 -33.32 6.94
N TYR A 81 2.55 -32.12 6.36
CA TYR A 81 3.43 -31.09 6.95
C TYR A 81 2.92 -30.55 8.29
N SER A 82 1.61 -30.60 8.52
CA SER A 82 0.98 -30.23 9.80
C SER A 82 1.39 -31.14 10.97
N GLU A 83 2.05 -32.27 10.72
CA GLU A 83 2.61 -33.12 11.77
C GLU A 83 3.92 -32.55 12.38
N LEU A 84 4.54 -31.56 11.72
CA LEU A 84 5.87 -31.02 12.06
C LEU A 84 5.84 -29.74 12.91
N TRP A 85 4.66 -29.13 13.09
CA TRP A 85 4.51 -27.89 13.83
C TRP A 85 3.17 -27.86 14.56
N ASP A 86 3.05 -26.96 15.52
CA ASP A 86 1.79 -26.69 16.21
C ASP A 86 1.60 -25.20 16.42
N VAL A 87 0.34 -24.80 16.62
CA VAL A 87 -0.04 -23.39 16.76
C VAL A 87 0.51 -22.77 18.05
N ASP A 88 0.73 -23.56 19.10
CA ASP A 88 1.20 -23.03 20.38
C ASP A 88 2.68 -22.61 20.29
N GLY A 89 3.50 -23.33 19.54
CA GLY A 89 4.91 -23.01 19.28
C GLY A 89 5.15 -22.01 18.14
N TYR A 90 4.19 -21.84 17.24
CA TYR A 90 4.34 -21.00 16.04
C TYR A 90 4.63 -19.54 16.34
N GLN A 91 4.13 -18.98 17.45
CA GLN A 91 4.39 -17.59 17.81
C GLN A 91 5.87 -17.35 18.13
N GLU A 92 6.47 -18.20 18.98
CA GLU A 92 7.88 -18.09 19.36
C GLU A 92 8.80 -18.30 18.14
N GLU A 93 8.42 -19.23 17.26
CA GLU A 93 9.09 -19.43 15.97
C GLU A 93 8.98 -18.18 15.10
N SER A 94 7.79 -17.58 14.98
CA SER A 94 7.56 -16.36 14.20
C SER A 94 8.40 -15.18 14.71
N THR A 95 8.44 -14.95 16.02
CA THR A 95 9.30 -13.92 16.63
C THR A 95 10.78 -14.17 16.33
N THR A 96 11.22 -15.43 16.39
CA THR A 96 12.61 -15.79 16.08
C THR A 96 12.96 -15.52 14.62
N VAL A 97 12.09 -15.94 13.69
CA VAL A 97 12.27 -15.71 12.25
C VAL A 97 12.23 -14.21 11.94
N TYR A 98 11.27 -13.47 12.50
CA TYR A 98 11.15 -12.03 12.30
C TYR A 98 12.42 -11.29 12.76
N ASN A 99 12.86 -11.52 14.00
CA ASN A 99 14.02 -10.83 14.55
C ASN A 99 15.30 -11.11 13.75
N ARG A 100 15.43 -12.32 13.19
CA ARG A 100 16.57 -12.66 12.32
C ARG A 100 16.52 -11.91 10.99
N ILE A 101 15.34 -11.84 10.36
CA ILE A 101 15.20 -11.37 8.98
C ILE A 101 14.95 -9.87 8.89
N LEU A 102 14.14 -9.33 9.80
CA LEU A 102 13.66 -7.95 9.83
C LEU A 102 14.07 -7.19 11.11
N GLY A 103 14.93 -7.77 11.95
CA GLY A 103 15.42 -7.10 13.16
C GLY A 103 16.09 -5.75 12.87
N GLU A 104 16.95 -5.67 11.86
CA GLU A 104 17.59 -4.41 11.45
C GLU A 104 16.57 -3.37 10.96
N PHE A 105 15.57 -3.79 10.17
CA PHE A 105 14.47 -2.92 9.75
C PHE A 105 13.74 -2.36 10.97
N ASN A 106 13.32 -3.23 11.90
CA ASN A 106 12.54 -2.82 13.05
C ASN A 106 13.36 -1.93 13.98
N GLU A 107 14.64 -2.25 14.23
CA GLU A 107 15.51 -1.40 15.04
C GLU A 107 15.64 0.02 14.47
N GLU A 108 15.89 0.13 13.16
CA GLU A 108 16.01 1.43 12.50
C GLU A 108 14.68 2.18 12.47
N TYR A 109 13.58 1.46 12.27
CA TYR A 109 12.24 2.02 12.32
C TYR A 109 11.90 2.59 13.71
N GLN A 110 12.20 1.86 14.80
CA GLN A 110 11.96 2.35 16.15
C GLN A 110 12.73 3.64 16.46
N LYS A 111 13.97 3.80 15.97
CA LYS A 111 14.74 5.06 16.11
C LYS A 111 14.01 6.25 15.49
N SER A 112 13.32 6.04 14.37
CA SER A 112 12.56 7.10 13.71
C SER A 112 11.39 7.62 14.57
N LEU A 113 10.87 6.80 15.48
CA LEU A 113 9.77 7.17 16.38
C LEU A 113 10.25 7.92 17.63
N GLU A 114 11.57 7.99 17.88
CA GLU A 114 12.15 8.66 19.04
C GLU A 114 12.48 10.14 18.80
N THR A 115 12.47 10.61 17.55
CA THR A 115 12.81 11.99 17.20
C THR A 115 11.58 12.85 16.93
N ASP A 116 11.61 14.09 17.45
CA ASP A 116 10.60 15.13 17.17
C ASP A 116 10.92 15.92 15.88
N ASN A 117 12.06 15.64 15.25
CA ASN A 117 12.45 16.31 14.00
C ASN A 117 11.92 15.55 12.78
N ILE A 118 11.02 16.18 12.03
CA ILE A 118 10.37 15.54 10.89
C ILE A 118 11.33 15.14 9.75
N SER A 119 12.39 15.92 9.49
CA SER A 119 13.40 15.56 8.49
C SER A 119 14.22 14.34 8.94
N GLU A 120 14.62 14.31 10.21
CA GLU A 120 15.33 13.17 10.80
C GLU A 120 14.45 11.92 10.81
N ARG A 121 13.18 12.05 11.21
CA ARG A 121 12.20 10.96 11.17
C ARG A 121 12.06 10.38 9.76
N TYR A 122 11.85 11.22 8.74
CA TYR A 122 11.74 10.75 7.36
C TYR A 122 13.03 10.11 6.84
N ALA A 123 14.20 10.66 7.19
CA ALA A 123 15.47 10.05 6.82
C ALA A 123 15.64 8.67 7.47
N LEU A 124 15.38 8.53 8.78
CA LEU A 124 15.48 7.25 9.50
C LEU A 124 14.45 6.22 8.98
N MET A 125 13.23 6.65 8.64
CA MET A 125 12.24 5.77 7.99
C MET A 125 12.73 5.28 6.62
N ALA A 126 13.36 6.14 5.83
CA ALA A 126 13.96 5.74 4.56
C ALA A 126 15.11 4.75 4.74
N LEU A 127 15.95 4.91 5.78
CA LEU A 127 16.96 3.92 6.13
C LEU A 127 16.33 2.58 6.54
N ALA A 128 15.28 2.61 7.36
CA ALA A 128 14.54 1.40 7.73
C ALA A 128 13.98 0.70 6.48
N GLU A 129 13.37 1.43 5.55
CA GLU A 129 12.91 0.84 4.30
C GLU A 129 14.05 0.26 3.45
N GLY A 130 15.21 0.91 3.40
CA GLY A 130 16.41 0.34 2.77
C GLY A 130 16.78 -1.02 3.37
N LYS A 131 16.74 -1.17 4.70
CA LYS A 131 16.94 -2.45 5.39
C LYS A 131 15.85 -3.47 5.05
N LEU A 132 14.60 -3.03 4.98
CA LEU A 132 13.46 -3.87 4.62
C LEU A 132 13.61 -4.42 3.20
N LEU A 133 13.86 -3.58 2.20
CA LEU A 133 14.07 -3.99 0.81
C LEU A 133 15.32 -4.87 0.68
N GLY A 134 16.41 -4.50 1.36
CA GLY A 134 17.66 -5.24 1.37
C GLY A 134 17.58 -6.63 2.02
N SER A 135 16.53 -6.91 2.79
CA SER A 135 16.29 -8.24 3.37
C SER A 135 15.76 -9.27 2.36
N GLY A 136 15.25 -8.83 1.20
CA GLY A 136 14.70 -9.68 0.15
C GLY A 136 13.36 -10.35 0.49
N VAL A 137 12.63 -9.90 1.52
CA VAL A 137 11.36 -10.52 1.92
C VAL A 137 10.18 -10.23 0.99
N PHE A 138 10.33 -9.25 0.09
CA PHE A 138 9.42 -9.04 -1.02
C PHE A 138 10.13 -8.31 -2.17
N ILE A 139 9.49 -8.33 -3.32
CA ILE A 139 9.83 -7.49 -4.47
C ILE A 139 8.68 -6.54 -4.78
N PRO A 140 8.88 -5.21 -4.83
CA PRO A 140 7.89 -4.30 -5.41
C PRO A 140 7.63 -4.69 -6.86
N LEU A 141 6.38 -4.92 -7.25
CA LEU A 141 6.03 -5.36 -8.61
C LEU A 141 5.52 -4.20 -9.45
N SER A 142 4.45 -3.55 -9.00
CA SER A 142 3.83 -2.46 -9.75
C SER A 142 3.02 -1.54 -8.84
N THR A 143 2.60 -0.41 -9.41
CA THR A 143 1.59 0.49 -8.84
C THR A 143 0.32 0.53 -9.70
N ARG A 144 -0.74 1.15 -9.18
CA ARG A 144 -1.92 1.52 -9.97
C ARG A 144 -1.57 2.69 -10.91
N GLY A 145 -2.39 2.86 -11.95
CA GLY A 145 -2.13 3.83 -13.00
C GLY A 145 -0.97 3.41 -13.92
N GLY A 146 -0.39 4.37 -14.65
CA GLY A 146 0.66 4.12 -15.64
C GLY A 146 0.19 3.33 -16.88
N ASN A 147 -1.12 3.16 -17.06
CA ASN A 147 -1.72 2.36 -18.11
C ASN A 147 -2.39 3.26 -19.18
N TYR A 148 -2.73 2.69 -20.34
CA TYR A 148 -3.52 3.40 -21.33
C TYR A 148 -4.95 3.64 -20.85
N ALA A 149 -5.53 4.80 -21.14
CA ALA A 149 -6.92 5.11 -20.83
C ALA A 149 -7.55 6.05 -21.85
N VAL A 150 -8.88 6.01 -21.94
CA VAL A 150 -9.70 7.07 -22.56
C VAL A 150 -10.56 7.72 -21.49
N ARG A 151 -10.76 9.04 -21.58
CA ARG A 151 -11.44 9.83 -20.54
C ARG A 151 -12.32 10.93 -21.16
N ARG A 152 -13.43 11.23 -20.50
CA ARG A 152 -14.28 12.41 -20.74
C ARG A 152 -14.28 13.39 -19.57
N HIS A 153 -13.16 13.51 -18.87
CA HIS A 153 -13.01 14.49 -17.80
C HIS A 153 -11.61 15.10 -17.80
N ALA A 154 -11.52 16.36 -17.39
CA ALA A 154 -10.25 17.09 -17.39
C ALA A 154 -9.26 16.50 -16.37
N PRO A 155 -7.93 16.50 -16.65
CA PRO A 155 -6.92 16.25 -15.63
C PRO A 155 -7.05 17.28 -14.50
N GLY A 156 -6.60 16.95 -13.28
CA GLY A 156 -6.64 17.89 -12.14
C GLY A 156 -8.03 18.42 -11.80
N SER A 157 -9.10 17.69 -12.15
CA SER A 157 -10.47 18.02 -11.74
C SER A 157 -10.98 17.18 -10.57
N VAL A 158 -10.20 16.18 -10.18
CA VAL A 158 -10.31 15.38 -8.95
C VAL A 158 -8.95 15.46 -8.29
N THR A 159 -8.92 15.41 -6.97
CA THR A 159 -7.66 15.23 -6.26
C THR A 159 -6.96 13.95 -6.74
N THR A 160 -5.65 14.04 -6.85
CA THR A 160 -4.75 12.89 -7.04
C THR A 160 -3.93 12.67 -5.77
N THR A 161 -4.43 13.12 -4.62
CA THR A 161 -3.83 12.81 -3.33
C THR A 161 -3.72 11.31 -3.21
N LEU A 162 -2.55 10.89 -2.75
CA LEU A 162 -2.09 9.52 -2.86
C LEU A 162 -2.62 8.62 -1.74
N TRP A 163 -3.30 9.19 -0.76
CA TRP A 163 -3.81 8.56 0.47
C TRP A 163 -5.25 8.99 0.75
N GLY A 164 -5.85 8.37 1.77
CA GLY A 164 -7.20 8.71 2.18
C GLY A 164 -8.27 8.11 1.25
N ASN A 165 -9.45 8.72 1.21
CA ASN A 165 -10.51 8.34 0.26
C ASN A 165 -10.93 9.49 -0.67
N ASP A 166 -10.26 10.64 -0.60
CA ASP A 166 -10.69 11.85 -1.31
C ASP A 166 -10.55 11.76 -2.83
N GLU A 167 -9.70 10.87 -3.36
CA GLU A 167 -9.65 10.60 -4.81
C GLU A 167 -10.99 10.08 -5.37
N TYR A 168 -11.87 9.59 -4.50
CA TYR A 168 -13.23 9.16 -4.83
C TYR A 168 -14.31 10.21 -4.53
N ARG A 169 -13.94 11.44 -4.13
CA ARG A 169 -14.86 12.58 -4.04
C ARG A 169 -15.06 13.21 -5.41
N LEU A 170 -16.08 12.73 -6.11
CA LEU A 170 -16.28 13.01 -7.54
C LEU A 170 -17.12 14.26 -7.83
N HIS A 171 -17.49 15.03 -6.79
CA HIS A 171 -18.45 16.12 -6.93
C HIS A 171 -17.90 17.34 -7.70
N ASN A 172 -16.58 17.51 -7.75
CA ASN A 172 -15.89 18.62 -8.44
C ASN A 172 -15.30 18.24 -9.81
N VAL A 173 -15.53 17.02 -10.30
CA VAL A 173 -15.05 16.59 -11.62
C VAL A 173 -15.54 17.55 -12.71
N ILE A 174 -14.66 17.91 -13.64
CA ILE A 174 -15.03 18.61 -14.88
C ILE A 174 -15.22 17.55 -15.96
N ALA A 175 -16.47 17.17 -16.22
CA ALA A 175 -16.84 16.15 -17.21
C ALA A 175 -17.37 16.77 -18.52
N VAL A 176 -17.17 16.06 -19.63
CA VAL A 176 -17.66 16.41 -20.97
C VAL A 176 -18.37 15.22 -21.63
N THR A 177 -19.11 15.45 -22.72
CA THR A 177 -19.87 14.40 -23.43
C THR A 177 -19.02 13.51 -24.33
N ASP A 178 -17.94 14.04 -24.89
CA ASP A 178 -17.07 13.37 -25.86
C ASP A 178 -15.71 13.03 -25.24
N PHE A 179 -14.98 12.08 -25.81
CA PHE A 179 -13.61 11.84 -25.38
C PHE A 179 -12.77 13.08 -25.59
N ILE A 180 -12.03 13.46 -24.56
CA ILE A 180 -11.02 14.52 -24.68
C ILE A 180 -9.93 14.00 -25.60
N ALA A 181 -9.57 14.79 -26.62
CA ALA A 181 -8.47 14.48 -27.50
C ALA A 181 -7.15 14.47 -26.73
N LYS A 182 -6.21 13.61 -27.12
CA LYS A 182 -4.91 13.46 -26.48
C LYS A 182 -4.17 14.79 -26.38
N GLU A 183 -4.17 15.59 -27.45
CA GLU A 183 -3.51 16.89 -27.49
C GLU A 183 -4.17 17.90 -26.54
N ASP A 184 -5.49 17.86 -26.41
CA ASP A 184 -6.22 18.73 -25.48
C ASP A 184 -6.00 18.30 -24.03
N TYR A 185 -5.88 16.99 -23.75
CA TYR A 185 -5.54 16.50 -22.42
C TYR A 185 -4.14 16.94 -21.99
N VAL A 186 -3.15 16.86 -22.89
CA VAL A 186 -1.79 17.36 -22.64
C VAL A 186 -1.80 18.86 -22.36
N ALA A 187 -2.49 19.66 -23.19
CA ALA A 187 -2.61 21.10 -22.98
C ALA A 187 -3.29 21.46 -21.64
N LEU A 188 -4.27 20.66 -21.20
CA LEU A 188 -4.90 20.82 -19.89
C LEU A 188 -3.93 20.46 -18.75
N LYS A 189 -3.08 19.44 -18.88
CA LYS A 189 -2.02 19.14 -17.87
C LYS A 189 -1.00 20.27 -17.79
N GLU A 190 -0.53 20.80 -18.91
CA GLU A 190 0.39 21.94 -18.94
C GLU A 190 -0.24 23.17 -18.27
N LYS A 191 -1.53 23.42 -18.53
CA LYS A 191 -2.29 24.49 -17.90
C LYS A 191 -2.49 24.27 -16.40
N LEU A 192 -2.71 23.03 -15.96
CA LEU A 192 -2.77 22.69 -14.54
C LEU A 192 -1.47 23.07 -13.84
N GLU A 193 -0.32 22.71 -14.42
CA GLU A 193 0.98 23.05 -13.86
C GLU A 193 1.23 24.57 -13.84
N GLU A 194 0.85 25.29 -14.91
CA GLU A 194 0.95 26.75 -14.97
C GLU A 194 0.09 27.47 -13.91
N LEU A 195 -1.12 26.95 -13.67
CA LEU A 195 -2.12 27.59 -12.80
C LEU A 195 -2.15 27.05 -11.37
N LYS A 196 -1.32 26.06 -11.04
CA LYS A 196 -1.26 25.45 -9.71
C LYS A 196 -1.00 26.52 -8.64
N GLY A 197 -1.79 26.49 -7.57
CA GLY A 197 -1.73 27.44 -6.46
C GLY A 197 -2.43 28.78 -6.73
N THR A 198 -2.98 29.00 -7.93
CA THR A 198 -3.71 30.25 -8.24
C THR A 198 -5.20 30.16 -7.92
N GLY A 199 -5.75 28.95 -7.77
CA GLY A 199 -7.18 28.72 -7.60
C GLY A 199 -8.03 28.98 -8.86
N THR A 200 -7.42 29.19 -10.03
CA THR A 200 -8.14 29.54 -11.27
C THR A 200 -8.23 28.40 -12.29
N TYR A 201 -7.54 27.26 -12.05
CA TYR A 201 -7.48 26.15 -13.00
C TYR A 201 -8.86 25.63 -13.42
N GLN A 202 -9.77 25.41 -12.47
CA GLN A 202 -11.09 24.85 -12.73
C GLN A 202 -11.92 25.70 -13.73
N GLU A 203 -11.88 27.02 -13.59
CA GLU A 203 -12.58 27.94 -14.49
C GLU A 203 -11.92 27.96 -15.89
N GLU A 204 -10.60 28.05 -15.94
CA GLU A 204 -9.86 28.09 -17.20
C GLU A 204 -9.89 26.76 -17.95
N ALA A 205 -9.96 25.61 -17.26
CA ALA A 205 -10.13 24.29 -17.86
C ALA A 205 -11.51 24.15 -18.52
N LYS A 206 -12.58 24.58 -17.83
CA LYS A 206 -13.95 24.60 -18.40
C LYS A 206 -13.99 25.47 -19.67
N LYS A 207 -13.46 26.68 -19.60
CA LYS A 207 -13.38 27.60 -20.73
C LYS A 207 -12.58 27.02 -21.90
N TYR A 208 -11.43 26.42 -21.62
CA TYR A 208 -10.61 25.76 -22.64
C TYR A 208 -11.40 24.65 -23.36
N LEU A 209 -12.10 23.80 -22.59
CA LEU A 209 -12.92 22.73 -23.15
C LEU A 209 -14.05 23.28 -24.03
N GLU A 210 -14.77 24.31 -23.59
CA GLU A 210 -15.83 24.95 -24.38
C GLU A 210 -15.26 25.60 -25.66
N GLU A 211 -14.12 26.29 -25.58
CA GLU A 211 -13.44 26.90 -26.74
C GLU A 211 -12.99 25.85 -27.77
N LYS A 212 -12.65 24.64 -27.32
CA LYS A 212 -12.34 23.48 -28.17
C LYS A 212 -13.59 22.73 -28.68
N GLY A 213 -14.78 23.15 -28.25
CA GLY A 213 -16.05 22.60 -28.72
C GLY A 213 -16.55 21.39 -27.94
N TYR A 214 -15.97 21.07 -26.78
CA TYR A 214 -16.52 20.07 -25.88
C TYR A 214 -17.78 20.60 -25.19
N THR A 215 -18.75 19.73 -24.95
CA THR A 215 -19.94 20.07 -24.16
C THR A 215 -19.75 19.58 -22.73
N LEU A 216 -19.73 20.51 -21.76
CA LEU A 216 -19.69 20.17 -20.34
C LEU A 216 -20.96 19.41 -19.93
N THR A 217 -20.82 18.45 -19.03
CA THR A 217 -21.93 17.69 -18.45
C THR A 217 -21.84 17.66 -16.93
N ASP A 218 -22.99 17.60 -16.28
CA ASP A 218 -23.13 17.44 -14.84
C ASP A 218 -23.33 15.97 -14.43
N THR A 219 -23.15 15.03 -15.36
CA THR A 219 -23.31 13.60 -15.13
C THR A 219 -21.97 12.89 -15.24
N PHE A 220 -21.63 12.13 -14.21
CA PHE A 220 -20.42 11.30 -14.16
C PHE A 220 -20.81 9.84 -13.96
N ASN A 221 -20.32 8.95 -14.83
CA ASN A 221 -20.60 7.53 -14.79
C ASN A 221 -19.30 6.78 -14.49
N TYR A 222 -19.21 6.18 -13.31
CA TYR A 222 -18.04 5.46 -12.83
C TYR A 222 -18.29 3.94 -12.88
N PRO A 223 -17.30 3.14 -13.30
CA PRO A 223 -17.44 1.68 -13.29
C PRO A 223 -17.44 1.15 -11.86
N ASN A 224 -18.24 0.10 -11.61
CA ASN A 224 -18.36 -0.54 -10.32
C ASN A 224 -18.22 -2.06 -10.47
N THR A 225 -17.30 -2.69 -9.75
CA THR A 225 -17.06 -4.14 -9.86
C THR A 225 -17.73 -4.95 -8.76
N SER A 226 -18.22 -4.30 -7.69
CA SER A 226 -18.91 -4.98 -6.59
C SER A 226 -19.86 -4.06 -5.84
N ASP A 227 -20.90 -4.64 -5.25
CA ASP A 227 -21.82 -3.93 -4.38
C ASP A 227 -21.21 -3.67 -2.99
N ALA A 228 -21.64 -2.56 -2.37
CA ALA A 228 -21.29 -2.25 -0.99
C ALA A 228 -21.84 -3.34 -0.06
N LYS A 229 -21.04 -3.82 0.91
CA LYS A 229 -21.52 -4.79 1.91
C LYS A 229 -22.19 -4.15 3.11
N THR A 230 -21.90 -2.88 3.33
CA THR A 230 -22.58 -2.02 4.30
C THR A 230 -22.67 -0.61 3.73
N TRP A 231 -23.68 0.14 4.14
CA TRP A 231 -23.81 1.57 3.86
C TRP A 231 -23.30 2.44 5.02
N ASP A 232 -22.77 1.81 6.06
CA ASP A 232 -22.14 2.46 7.20
C ASP A 232 -20.63 2.64 6.95
N VAL A 233 -20.20 3.88 6.72
CA VAL A 233 -18.78 4.19 6.45
C VAL A 233 -17.87 3.92 7.66
N LEU A 234 -18.42 3.94 8.87
CA LEU A 234 -17.68 3.73 10.11
C LEU A 234 -17.56 2.24 10.47
N ALA A 235 -18.14 1.34 9.67
CA ALA A 235 -18.19 -0.10 9.94
C ALA A 235 -17.65 -0.95 8.76
N THR A 236 -16.67 -0.43 8.01
CA THR A 236 -16.05 -1.15 6.88
C THR A 236 -14.60 -0.72 6.64
N SER A 237 -13.76 -1.69 6.30
CA SER A 237 -12.40 -1.49 5.77
C SER A 237 -12.31 -1.73 4.25
N ARG A 238 -13.44 -2.04 3.60
CA ARG A 238 -13.46 -2.40 2.17
C ARG A 238 -13.44 -1.15 1.31
N SER A 239 -12.45 -1.04 0.41
CA SER A 239 -12.41 0.05 -0.58
C SER A 239 -13.71 0.14 -1.39
N ALA A 240 -14.23 -1.02 -1.81
CA ALA A 240 -15.48 -1.12 -2.57
C ALA A 240 -16.69 -0.51 -1.85
N ASP A 241 -16.67 -0.40 -0.52
CA ASP A 241 -17.70 0.29 0.23
C ASP A 241 -17.33 1.79 0.30
N SER A 242 -16.13 2.12 0.82
CA SER A 242 -15.66 3.49 1.07
C SER A 242 -15.68 4.41 -0.16
N GLU A 243 -15.31 3.90 -1.34
CA GLU A 243 -15.33 4.63 -2.62
C GLU A 243 -16.70 5.24 -2.94
N LYS A 244 -17.78 4.57 -2.55
CA LYS A 244 -19.16 5.02 -2.76
C LYS A 244 -19.62 5.91 -1.60
N LEU A 245 -19.27 5.54 -0.37
CA LEU A 245 -19.75 6.19 0.84
C LEU A 245 -19.14 7.57 1.06
N VAL A 246 -17.89 7.81 0.62
CA VAL A 246 -17.23 9.13 0.71
C VAL A 246 -18.00 10.24 -0.01
N ASN A 247 -18.88 9.90 -0.95
CA ASN A 247 -19.73 10.85 -1.66
C ASN A 247 -21.00 11.27 -0.89
N LEU A 248 -21.28 10.65 0.27
CA LEU A 248 -22.53 10.80 1.03
C LEU A 248 -22.38 11.67 2.30
N TYR A 249 -21.14 11.92 2.72
CA TYR A 249 -20.78 12.76 3.86
C TYR A 249 -19.58 13.65 3.51
N ASP A 250 -19.36 14.70 4.30
CA ASP A 250 -18.11 15.46 4.30
C ASP A 250 -17.35 15.21 5.60
N GLY A 251 -16.01 15.23 5.52
CA GLY A 251 -15.14 15.23 6.69
C GLY A 251 -14.91 16.64 7.24
N LEU A 252 -14.05 16.77 8.25
CA LEU A 252 -13.61 18.08 8.74
C LEU A 252 -12.80 18.84 7.68
N MET A 253 -11.97 18.10 6.95
CA MET A 253 -11.07 18.58 5.91
C MET A 253 -11.26 17.73 4.64
N GLU A 254 -10.88 18.26 3.49
CA GLU A 254 -10.89 17.55 2.19
C GLU A 254 -9.72 18.05 1.33
N TYR A 255 -9.13 17.17 0.52
CA TYR A 255 -8.18 17.59 -0.51
C TYR A 255 -8.86 18.19 -1.74
N ASP A 256 -8.37 19.34 -2.18
CA ASP A 256 -8.77 19.89 -3.47
C ASP A 256 -8.06 19.20 -4.64
N ALA A 257 -8.41 19.63 -5.86
CA ALA A 257 -7.86 19.05 -7.09
C ALA A 257 -6.38 19.41 -7.34
N GLU A 258 -5.78 20.28 -6.53
CA GLU A 258 -4.34 20.58 -6.51
C GLU A 258 -3.59 19.80 -5.42
N ASN A 259 -4.29 18.88 -4.74
CA ASN A 259 -3.79 18.06 -3.62
C ASN A 259 -3.40 18.89 -2.40
N VAL A 260 -4.07 20.04 -2.20
CA VAL A 260 -3.94 20.85 -1.00
C VAL A 260 -5.13 20.57 -0.10
N GLN A 261 -4.86 20.36 1.18
CA GLN A 261 -5.91 20.14 2.17
C GLN A 261 -6.66 21.44 2.46
N GLN A 262 -7.98 21.41 2.32
CA GLN A 262 -8.90 22.53 2.51
C GLN A 262 -9.90 22.25 3.65
N PRO A 263 -10.38 23.30 4.34
CA PRO A 263 -11.49 23.15 5.27
C PRO A 263 -12.78 22.69 4.57
N ALA A 264 -13.35 21.58 5.04
CA ALA A 264 -14.62 21.02 4.56
C ALA A 264 -15.74 21.35 5.55
N LEU A 265 -16.18 20.43 6.44
CA LEU A 265 -17.13 20.76 7.51
C LEU A 265 -16.53 21.64 8.61
N ALA A 266 -15.20 21.65 8.76
CA ALA A 266 -14.52 22.68 9.54
C ALA A 266 -14.43 23.98 8.72
N GLU A 267 -14.55 25.12 9.38
CA GLU A 267 -14.22 26.44 8.83
C GLU A 267 -12.76 26.81 9.08
N SER A 268 -12.22 26.33 10.20
CA SER A 268 -10.83 26.54 10.63
C SER A 268 -10.45 25.52 11.70
N TYR A 269 -9.16 25.43 11.99
CA TYR A 269 -8.65 24.65 13.11
C TYR A 269 -7.43 25.34 13.74
N GLU A 270 -7.14 24.97 14.98
CA GLU A 270 -5.99 25.39 15.76
C GLU A 270 -5.25 24.14 16.27
N VAL A 271 -3.93 24.21 16.34
CA VAL A 271 -3.07 23.17 16.93
C VAL A 271 -2.37 23.78 18.14
N SER A 272 -2.36 23.08 19.27
CA SER A 272 -1.63 23.51 20.47
C SER A 272 -0.12 23.57 20.23
N ASP A 273 0.59 24.36 21.04
CA ASP A 273 2.05 24.53 20.95
C ASP A 273 2.83 23.21 21.10
N ASP A 274 2.25 22.20 21.76
CA ASP A 274 2.83 20.87 21.95
C ASP A 274 2.41 19.85 20.87
N GLY A 275 1.60 20.25 19.88
CA GLY A 275 1.13 19.36 18.81
C GLY A 275 0.08 18.33 19.23
N LEU A 276 -0.33 18.31 20.50
CA LEU A 276 -1.18 17.23 21.04
C LEU A 276 -2.68 17.52 20.95
N THR A 277 -3.09 18.77 20.79
CA THR A 277 -4.51 19.16 20.79
C THR A 277 -4.87 19.86 19.49
N TYR A 278 -5.84 19.28 18.76
CA TYR A 278 -6.40 19.88 17.56
C TYR A 278 -7.83 20.35 17.85
N THR A 279 -8.08 21.65 17.68
CA THR A 279 -9.41 22.25 17.87
C THR A 279 -9.98 22.67 16.53
N PHE A 280 -11.11 22.11 16.13
CA PHE A 280 -11.82 22.42 14.89
C PHE A 280 -13.07 23.24 15.17
N HIS A 281 -13.26 24.31 14.39
CA HIS A 281 -14.50 25.11 14.40
C HIS A 281 -15.39 24.66 13.25
N ILE A 282 -16.55 24.09 13.56
CA ILE A 282 -17.47 23.45 12.61
C ILE A 282 -18.45 24.47 12.04
N ARG A 283 -18.80 24.31 10.76
CA ARG A 283 -19.80 25.14 10.08
C ARG A 283 -21.16 25.11 10.78
N GLU A 284 -21.68 26.28 11.11
CA GLU A 284 -23.04 26.42 11.62
C GLU A 284 -24.10 26.23 10.53
N GLY A 285 -25.24 25.65 10.89
CA GLY A 285 -26.42 25.56 10.01
C GLY A 285 -26.36 24.46 8.95
N VAL A 286 -25.34 23.59 8.98
CA VAL A 286 -25.29 22.37 8.16
C VAL A 286 -26.35 21.38 8.64
N LYS A 287 -27.04 20.72 7.70
CA LYS A 287 -28.14 19.80 7.97
C LYS A 287 -27.77 18.37 7.58
N TRP A 288 -28.19 17.44 8.43
CA TRP A 288 -28.37 16.05 8.03
C TRP A 288 -29.70 15.88 7.32
N VAL A 289 -29.71 15.16 6.21
CA VAL A 289 -30.92 14.77 5.49
C VAL A 289 -31.00 13.25 5.30
N ASP A 290 -32.17 12.73 4.97
CA ASP A 290 -32.32 11.34 4.52
C ASP A 290 -32.19 11.21 2.99
N SER A 291 -32.35 9.99 2.45
CA SER A 291 -32.27 9.70 1.00
C SER A 291 -33.29 10.49 0.16
N GLN A 292 -34.35 11.03 0.77
CA GLN A 292 -35.37 11.85 0.13
C GLN A 292 -35.09 13.36 0.27
N GLY A 293 -33.98 13.74 0.90
CA GLY A 293 -33.59 15.13 1.14
C GLY A 293 -34.38 15.82 2.25
N ARG A 294 -35.06 15.06 3.11
CA ARG A 294 -35.78 15.63 4.27
C ARG A 294 -34.80 15.84 5.40
N GLU A 295 -34.79 17.04 6.00
CA GLU A 295 -33.97 17.32 7.19
C GLU A 295 -34.34 16.38 8.34
N VAL A 296 -33.32 15.74 8.92
CA VAL A 296 -33.48 14.81 10.05
C VAL A 296 -32.78 15.30 11.32
N ALA A 297 -31.71 16.10 11.18
CA ALA A 297 -30.98 16.71 12.30
C ALA A 297 -30.16 17.93 11.85
N ASP A 298 -29.76 18.75 12.80
CA ASP A 298 -28.65 19.71 12.66
C ASP A 298 -27.32 18.97 12.83
N LEU A 299 -26.30 19.34 12.05
CA LEU A 299 -24.95 18.82 12.23
C LEU A 299 -24.24 19.60 13.34
N THR A 300 -23.61 18.87 14.28
CA THR A 300 -22.90 19.45 15.44
C THR A 300 -21.58 18.74 15.72
N ALA A 301 -20.75 19.29 16.61
CA ALA A 301 -19.51 18.65 17.07
C ALA A 301 -19.74 17.26 17.70
N ASP A 302 -20.88 17.03 18.36
CA ASP A 302 -21.20 15.74 18.96
C ASP A 302 -21.37 14.62 17.91
N ASP A 303 -21.66 14.95 16.65
CA ASP A 303 -21.75 13.95 15.58
C ASP A 303 -20.39 13.32 15.25
N PHE A 304 -19.29 14.05 15.44
CA PHE A 304 -17.94 13.50 15.29
C PHE A 304 -17.54 12.64 16.50
N VAL A 305 -17.96 13.04 17.71
CA VAL A 305 -17.79 12.22 18.93
C VAL A 305 -18.57 10.90 18.78
N ALA A 306 -19.81 10.98 18.32
CA ALA A 306 -20.66 9.83 18.03
C ALA A 306 -20.07 8.94 16.93
N GLY A 307 -19.56 9.54 15.85
CA GLY A 307 -18.92 8.82 14.76
C GLY A 307 -17.70 8.02 15.23
N MET A 308 -16.81 8.66 15.98
CA MET A 308 -15.62 8.01 16.54
C MET A 308 -16.00 6.87 17.52
N GLN A 309 -17.01 7.09 18.37
CA GLN A 309 -17.49 6.05 19.27
C GLN A 309 -18.04 4.84 18.50
N HIS A 310 -18.92 5.10 17.54
CA HIS A 310 -19.55 4.05 16.74
C HIS A 310 -18.51 3.27 15.92
N MET A 311 -17.50 3.94 15.36
CA MET A 311 -16.40 3.26 14.65
C MET A 311 -15.67 2.26 15.56
N MET A 312 -15.30 2.68 16.78
CA MET A 312 -14.64 1.80 17.76
C MET A 312 -15.57 0.70 18.31
N ASP A 313 -16.88 0.92 18.29
CA ASP A 313 -17.89 -0.07 18.69
C ASP A 313 -18.15 -1.12 17.60
N ALA A 314 -18.18 -0.68 16.33
CA ALA A 314 -18.51 -1.50 15.18
C ALA A 314 -17.40 -2.48 14.80
N MET A 315 -16.14 -2.12 15.04
CA MET A 315 -14.96 -2.92 14.71
C MET A 315 -14.95 -3.33 13.22
N GLY A 316 -15.12 -2.34 12.34
CA GLY A 316 -15.13 -2.48 10.88
C GLY A 316 -13.77 -2.82 10.25
N GLY A 317 -12.68 -2.82 11.04
CA GLY A 317 -11.33 -3.23 10.64
C GLY A 317 -10.38 -2.08 10.34
N LEU A 318 -10.72 -0.85 10.77
CA LEU A 318 -9.90 0.35 10.60
C LEU A 318 -9.52 1.03 11.92
N GLU A 319 -9.83 0.38 13.06
CA GLU A 319 -9.66 0.93 14.40
C GLU A 319 -8.18 1.16 14.71
N TYR A 320 -7.29 0.38 14.08
CA TYR A 320 -5.85 0.52 14.20
C TYR A 320 -5.36 1.93 13.80
N LEU A 321 -6.08 2.65 12.93
CA LEU A 321 -5.71 4.00 12.50
C LEU A 321 -5.79 5.03 13.64
N VAL A 322 -6.59 4.77 14.68
CA VAL A 322 -6.69 5.67 15.85
C VAL A 322 -5.98 5.10 17.08
N GLN A 323 -5.62 3.81 17.06
CA GLN A 323 -4.82 3.19 18.11
C GLN A 323 -3.43 3.80 18.15
N GLY A 324 -2.94 4.09 19.35
CA GLY A 324 -1.65 4.76 19.54
C GLY A 324 -1.59 6.21 19.07
N VAL A 325 -2.67 6.76 18.48
CA VAL A 325 -2.76 8.14 17.99
C VAL A 325 -3.69 8.99 18.87
N ILE A 326 -4.90 8.51 19.17
CA ILE A 326 -5.88 9.24 19.99
C ILE A 326 -5.82 8.75 21.44
N VAL A 327 -5.76 9.68 22.41
CA VAL A 327 -5.75 9.34 23.85
C VAL A 327 -6.93 8.43 24.19
N GLY A 328 -6.69 7.35 24.93
CA GLY A 328 -7.75 6.44 25.41
C GLY A 328 -8.34 5.49 24.35
N ALA A 329 -7.97 5.63 23.07
CA ALA A 329 -8.48 4.78 21.99
C ALA A 329 -8.06 3.31 22.18
N ASN A 330 -6.80 3.07 22.54
CA ASN A 330 -6.28 1.72 22.80
C ASN A 330 -7.09 1.00 23.87
N GLU A 331 -7.27 1.65 25.02
CA GLU A 331 -7.97 1.09 26.17
C GLU A 331 -9.43 0.80 25.84
N TYR A 332 -10.10 1.67 25.07
CA TYR A 332 -11.48 1.47 24.65
C TYR A 332 -11.60 0.30 23.64
N ILE A 333 -10.81 0.32 22.56
CA ILE A 333 -10.83 -0.70 21.51
C ILE A 333 -10.50 -2.09 22.07
N ASN A 334 -9.51 -2.18 22.96
CA ASN A 334 -9.11 -3.44 23.59
C ASN A 334 -10.07 -3.91 24.70
N GLY A 335 -11.11 -3.12 25.02
CA GLY A 335 -12.09 -3.42 26.07
C GLY A 335 -11.52 -3.33 27.50
N GLU A 336 -10.39 -2.66 27.68
CA GLU A 336 -9.79 -2.35 28.99
C GLU A 336 -10.57 -1.24 29.70
N SER A 337 -11.17 -0.34 28.93
CA SER A 337 -12.16 0.65 29.35
C SER A 337 -13.45 0.49 28.55
N THR A 338 -14.60 0.66 29.20
CA THR A 338 -15.90 0.82 28.53
C THR A 338 -16.41 2.26 28.60
N ASP A 339 -15.62 3.16 29.18
CA ASP A 339 -15.96 4.57 29.34
C ASP A 339 -15.41 5.37 28.17
N PHE A 340 -16.26 5.64 27.17
CA PHE A 340 -15.84 6.41 26.00
C PHE A 340 -15.43 7.85 26.35
N SER A 341 -15.84 8.39 27.50
CA SER A 341 -15.45 9.75 27.89
C SER A 341 -13.95 9.91 28.19
N THR A 342 -13.20 8.80 28.26
CA THR A 342 -11.74 8.83 28.33
C THR A 342 -11.05 8.90 26.98
N VAL A 343 -11.78 8.75 25.87
CA VAL A 343 -11.25 8.86 24.51
C VAL A 343 -11.08 10.34 24.15
N GLY A 344 -9.94 10.69 23.55
CA GLY A 344 -9.52 12.04 23.18
C GLY A 344 -10.28 12.64 21.99
N VAL A 345 -11.61 12.62 22.04
CA VAL A 345 -12.50 13.29 21.09
C VAL A 345 -13.66 13.89 21.87
N LYS A 346 -13.83 15.21 21.83
CA LYS A 346 -14.87 15.89 22.62
C LYS A 346 -15.50 17.06 21.88
N ALA A 347 -16.81 17.19 22.02
CA ALA A 347 -17.53 18.41 21.69
C ALA A 347 -17.37 19.40 22.85
N VAL A 348 -16.63 20.49 22.65
CA VAL A 348 -16.48 21.56 23.64
C VAL A 348 -17.78 22.37 23.73
N ASP A 349 -18.41 22.59 22.59
CA ASP A 349 -19.75 23.12 22.39
C ASP A 349 -20.32 22.57 21.08
N ASP A 350 -21.49 23.06 20.65
CA ASP A 350 -22.20 22.56 19.45
C ASP A 350 -21.37 22.66 18.16
N TYR A 351 -20.39 23.57 18.09
CA TYR A 351 -19.62 23.87 16.87
C TYR A 351 -18.11 23.90 17.10
N THR A 352 -17.63 23.36 18.22
CA THR A 352 -16.20 23.27 18.53
C THR A 352 -15.87 21.83 18.93
N LEU A 353 -15.08 21.15 18.09
CA LEU A 353 -14.62 19.79 18.28
C LEU A 353 -13.14 19.79 18.64
N GLU A 354 -12.76 19.04 19.67
CA GLU A 354 -11.36 18.88 20.06
C GLU A 354 -10.94 17.41 19.98
N TYR A 355 -9.81 17.15 19.34
CA TYR A 355 -9.08 15.90 19.41
C TYR A 355 -7.84 16.06 20.30
N THR A 356 -7.55 15.05 21.12
CA THR A 356 -6.33 14.96 21.93
C THR A 356 -5.54 13.72 21.53
N LEU A 357 -4.30 13.94 21.12
CA LEU A 357 -3.38 12.91 20.64
C LEU A 357 -2.46 12.41 21.75
N THR A 358 -1.98 11.18 21.60
CA THR A 358 -1.05 10.52 22.52
C THR A 358 0.37 11.08 22.42
N GLN A 359 0.74 11.57 21.25
CA GLN A 359 2.04 12.11 20.89
C GLN A 359 1.91 13.10 19.72
N ASP A 360 2.95 13.88 19.47
CA ASP A 360 2.98 14.76 18.29
C ASP A 360 2.87 13.90 17.02
N THR A 361 1.87 14.20 16.21
CA THR A 361 1.49 13.43 15.02
C THR A 361 1.36 14.40 13.86
N PRO A 362 2.47 14.79 13.22
CA PRO A 362 2.48 15.90 12.26
C PRO A 362 1.61 15.63 11.02
N TYR A 363 1.28 14.37 10.75
CA TYR A 363 0.42 13.92 9.66
C TYR A 363 -1.06 13.77 10.06
N PHE A 364 -1.47 14.10 11.29
CA PHE A 364 -2.84 13.89 11.79
C PHE A 364 -3.90 14.48 10.86
N LEU A 365 -3.67 15.68 10.33
CA LEU A 365 -4.62 16.29 9.40
C LEU A 365 -4.82 15.43 8.15
N THR A 366 -3.77 14.80 7.62
CA THR A 366 -3.86 13.96 6.42
C THR A 366 -4.73 12.71 6.64
N MET A 367 -4.90 12.26 7.88
CA MET A 367 -5.76 11.14 8.26
C MET A 367 -7.25 11.48 8.16
N LEU A 368 -7.62 12.76 8.27
CA LEU A 368 -9.00 13.23 8.32
C LEU A 368 -9.78 13.04 7.00
N SER A 369 -9.09 12.70 5.91
CA SER A 369 -9.70 12.33 4.61
C SER A 369 -10.19 10.88 4.58
N TYR A 370 -9.99 10.11 5.65
CA TYR A 370 -10.39 8.72 5.76
C TYR A 370 -11.71 8.53 6.50
N GLY A 371 -12.47 7.49 6.11
CA GLY A 371 -13.81 7.24 6.62
C GLY A 371 -13.94 7.06 8.13
N VAL A 372 -12.87 6.68 8.83
CA VAL A 372 -12.87 6.53 10.31
C VAL A 372 -13.10 7.84 11.06
N PHE A 373 -12.89 8.99 10.42
CA PHE A 373 -13.14 10.32 10.97
C PHE A 373 -14.47 10.92 10.50
N ALA A 374 -15.30 10.15 9.79
CA ALA A 374 -16.60 10.61 9.33
C ALA A 374 -17.54 10.94 10.51
N PRO A 375 -18.37 11.98 10.39
CA PRO A 375 -19.38 12.26 11.40
C PRO A 375 -20.56 11.28 11.27
N LEU A 376 -21.27 11.05 12.38
CA LEU A 376 -22.48 10.25 12.45
C LEU A 376 -23.55 11.02 13.22
N SER A 377 -24.72 11.22 12.60
CA SER A 377 -25.84 11.87 13.27
C SER A 377 -26.33 11.01 14.44
N ARG A 378 -25.99 11.41 15.69
CA ARG A 378 -26.32 10.62 16.88
C ARG A 378 -27.81 10.33 16.98
N SER A 379 -28.62 11.38 16.83
CA SER A 379 -30.08 11.28 16.97
C SER A 379 -30.72 10.39 15.89
N TYR A 380 -30.19 10.42 14.67
CA TYR A 380 -30.68 9.55 13.59
C TYR A 380 -30.28 8.10 13.83
N TYR A 381 -29.01 7.84 14.19
CA TYR A 381 -28.51 6.50 14.51
C TYR A 381 -29.33 5.83 15.63
N GLU A 382 -29.54 6.52 16.75
CA GLU A 382 -30.40 6.04 17.83
C GLU A 382 -31.85 5.85 17.37
N GLY A 383 -32.35 6.74 16.50
CA GLY A 383 -33.66 6.63 15.86
C GLY A 383 -33.82 5.40 14.97
N GLN A 384 -32.74 4.91 14.37
CA GLN A 384 -32.69 3.65 13.63
C GLN A 384 -32.53 2.41 14.53
N GLY A 385 -32.49 2.61 15.86
CA GLY A 385 -32.30 1.55 16.84
C GLY A 385 -30.84 1.22 17.11
N GLY A 386 -29.90 2.03 16.63
CA GLY A 386 -28.49 1.94 16.97
C GLY A 386 -28.24 2.21 18.45
N GLN A 387 -27.18 1.61 18.99
CA GLN A 387 -26.79 1.70 20.39
C GLN A 387 -25.28 1.78 20.49
N PHE A 388 -24.75 2.68 21.32
CA PHE A 388 -23.31 2.78 21.56
C PHE A 388 -22.82 1.78 22.63
N GLY A 389 -21.58 1.35 22.48
CA GLY A 389 -20.84 0.40 23.29
C GLY A 389 -20.52 -0.91 22.56
N GLN A 390 -19.30 -1.43 22.70
CA GLN A 390 -18.91 -2.68 22.04
C GLN A 390 -19.90 -3.84 22.24
N GLY A 391 -20.24 -4.50 21.13
CA GLY A 391 -21.16 -5.65 21.11
C GLY A 391 -22.64 -5.31 21.14
N THR A 392 -23.01 -4.03 21.08
CA THR A 392 -24.36 -3.58 20.75
C THR A 392 -24.63 -3.72 19.24
N GLY A 393 -25.86 -3.46 18.80
CA GLY A 393 -26.24 -3.51 17.38
C GLY A 393 -26.58 -2.13 16.84
N SER A 394 -26.32 -1.92 15.55
CA SER A 394 -26.64 -0.68 14.80
C SER A 394 -28.13 -0.54 14.42
N GLY A 395 -29.01 -1.43 14.89
CA GLY A 395 -30.40 -1.46 14.47
C GLY A 395 -30.53 -1.64 12.95
N ASN A 396 -31.24 -0.73 12.28
CA ASN A 396 -31.31 -0.68 10.81
C ASN A 396 -30.24 0.23 10.19
N TYR A 397 -29.43 0.93 10.98
CA TYR A 397 -28.46 1.87 10.43
C TYR A 397 -27.46 1.16 9.51
N GLY A 398 -27.23 1.71 8.32
CA GLY A 398 -26.26 1.17 7.37
C GLY A 398 -26.70 -0.08 6.59
N THR A 399 -27.91 -0.60 6.79
CA THR A 399 -28.35 -1.81 6.06
C THR A 399 -28.62 -1.54 4.58
N ASP A 400 -29.02 -0.32 4.24
CA ASP A 400 -29.31 0.15 2.90
C ASP A 400 -29.30 1.69 2.86
N PRO A 401 -29.37 2.32 1.68
CA PRO A 401 -29.30 3.78 1.58
C PRO A 401 -30.44 4.56 2.23
N ASP A 402 -31.60 3.94 2.51
CA ASP A 402 -32.72 4.62 3.18
C ASP A 402 -32.54 4.70 4.70
N HIS A 403 -31.56 3.98 5.25
CA HIS A 403 -31.29 3.89 6.69
C HIS A 403 -29.92 4.49 7.08
N ILE A 404 -29.48 5.51 6.36
CA ILE A 404 -28.34 6.37 6.73
C ILE A 404 -28.75 7.84 6.64
N ALA A 405 -28.01 8.70 7.35
CA ALA A 405 -28.13 10.14 7.22
C ALA A 405 -27.03 10.67 6.29
N TYR A 406 -27.34 11.73 5.55
CA TYR A 406 -26.47 12.34 4.55
C TYR A 406 -26.14 13.78 4.93
N CYS A 407 -24.87 14.16 4.87
CA CYS A 407 -24.43 15.56 5.00
C CYS A 407 -23.54 16.02 3.84
N GLY A 408 -23.16 15.10 2.95
CA GLY A 408 -22.27 15.36 1.82
C GLY A 408 -22.98 15.76 0.53
N PRO A 409 -22.24 15.77 -0.60
CA PRO A 409 -22.68 16.35 -1.87
C PRO A 409 -23.79 15.57 -2.59
N PHE A 410 -24.00 14.29 -2.26
CA PHE A 410 -24.96 13.44 -2.96
C PHE A 410 -25.88 12.66 -2.04
N LEU A 411 -27.07 12.33 -2.57
CA LEU A 411 -28.04 11.39 -2.01
C LEU A 411 -28.16 10.18 -2.93
N VAL A 412 -28.24 8.97 -2.37
CA VAL A 412 -28.57 7.78 -3.16
C VAL A 412 -30.06 7.77 -3.45
N THR A 413 -30.42 7.86 -4.72
CA THR A 413 -31.83 7.92 -5.17
C THR A 413 -32.33 6.62 -5.78
N SER A 414 -31.41 5.72 -6.16
CA SER A 414 -31.72 4.37 -6.62
C SER A 414 -30.51 3.46 -6.37
N TYR A 415 -30.76 2.25 -5.89
CA TYR A 415 -29.78 1.19 -5.76
C TYR A 415 -30.39 -0.12 -6.25
N THR A 416 -29.71 -0.80 -7.17
CA THR A 416 -30.08 -2.14 -7.63
C THR A 416 -28.81 -2.99 -7.65
N GLU A 417 -28.76 -3.97 -6.76
CA GLU A 417 -27.65 -4.92 -6.59
C GLU A 417 -27.28 -5.58 -7.93
N GLY A 418 -25.98 -5.67 -8.21
CA GLY A 418 -25.44 -6.21 -9.46
C GLY A 418 -25.82 -5.42 -10.72
N ASN A 419 -26.24 -4.15 -10.58
CA ASN A 419 -26.66 -3.33 -11.72
C ASN A 419 -26.15 -1.88 -11.63
N SER A 420 -26.66 -1.08 -10.68
CA SER A 420 -26.26 0.32 -10.58
C SER A 420 -26.64 1.00 -9.26
N ILE A 421 -25.88 2.05 -8.93
CA ILE A 421 -26.22 3.04 -7.89
C ILE A 421 -26.35 4.40 -8.57
N VAL A 422 -27.46 5.09 -8.34
CA VAL A 422 -27.72 6.45 -8.87
C VAL A 422 -27.74 7.44 -7.72
N MET A 423 -26.78 8.37 -7.75
CA MET A 423 -26.62 9.43 -6.77
C MET A 423 -26.98 10.79 -7.40
N LYS A 424 -27.74 11.61 -6.68
CA LYS A 424 -28.17 12.95 -7.11
C LYS A 424 -27.69 14.01 -6.13
N ALA A 425 -27.37 15.20 -6.63
CA ALA A 425 -26.93 16.31 -5.79
C ALA A 425 -27.88 16.54 -4.61
N ASN A 426 -27.30 16.64 -3.42
CA ASN A 426 -28.02 16.95 -2.18
C ASN A 426 -28.39 18.44 -2.15
N PRO A 427 -29.70 18.82 -2.19
CA PRO A 427 -30.11 20.22 -2.21
C PRO A 427 -29.74 21.02 -0.94
N SER A 428 -29.47 20.31 0.16
CA SER A 428 -29.09 20.87 1.47
C SER A 428 -27.58 20.89 1.69
N TYR A 429 -26.78 20.40 0.73
CA TYR A 429 -25.32 20.42 0.83
C TYR A 429 -24.79 21.85 0.98
N TRP A 430 -23.89 22.06 1.93
CA TRP A 430 -23.40 23.38 2.31
C TRP A 430 -22.63 24.06 1.16
N ASN A 431 -21.94 23.28 0.32
CA ASN A 431 -21.13 23.74 -0.81
C ASN A 431 -21.75 23.47 -2.19
N LYS A 432 -23.08 23.35 -2.27
CA LYS A 432 -23.81 22.96 -3.50
C LYS A 432 -23.58 23.86 -4.72
N ASP A 433 -23.22 25.12 -4.51
CA ASP A 433 -22.98 26.09 -5.58
C ASP A 433 -21.63 25.86 -6.28
N ASN A 434 -20.67 25.21 -5.62
CA ASN A 434 -19.35 24.89 -6.18
C ASN A 434 -19.26 23.46 -6.74
N GLN A 435 -20.26 22.62 -6.51
CA GLN A 435 -20.34 21.27 -7.06
C GLN A 435 -20.58 21.29 -8.58
N ASN A 436 -19.72 20.61 -9.34
CA ASN A 436 -19.82 20.47 -10.79
C ASN A 436 -20.79 19.34 -11.20
N ILE A 437 -20.64 18.16 -10.58
CA ILE A 437 -21.42 16.97 -10.92
C ILE A 437 -22.72 16.95 -10.12
N LYS A 438 -23.87 16.84 -10.80
CA LYS A 438 -25.21 16.76 -10.20
C LYS A 438 -25.81 15.37 -10.25
N THR A 439 -25.30 14.49 -11.11
CA THR A 439 -25.66 13.06 -11.16
C THR A 439 -24.39 12.22 -11.19
N LEU A 440 -24.22 11.35 -10.20
CA LEU A 440 -23.14 10.37 -10.15
C LEU A 440 -23.76 8.97 -10.26
N ASN A 441 -23.36 8.20 -11.27
CA ASN A 441 -23.81 6.83 -11.46
C ASN A 441 -22.64 5.88 -11.25
N TRP A 442 -22.84 4.84 -10.45
CA TRP A 442 -21.96 3.69 -10.37
C TRP A 442 -22.57 2.57 -11.21
N VAL A 443 -21.90 2.19 -12.29
CA VAL A 443 -22.40 1.25 -13.30
C VAL A 443 -21.72 -0.10 -13.12
N PHE A 444 -22.49 -1.18 -12.94
CA PHE A 444 -21.92 -2.49 -12.66
C PHE A 444 -21.21 -3.11 -13.87
N GLU A 445 -19.95 -3.50 -13.65
CA GLU A 445 -19.04 -4.16 -14.56
C GLU A 445 -18.53 -5.46 -13.89
N ASP A 446 -19.12 -6.61 -14.22
CA ASP A 446 -18.76 -7.90 -13.61
C ASP A 446 -17.38 -8.45 -14.03
N GLY A 447 -16.72 -7.78 -14.99
CA GLY A 447 -15.40 -8.15 -15.49
C GLY A 447 -15.36 -9.41 -16.34
N THR A 448 -16.50 -10.05 -16.61
CA THR A 448 -16.54 -11.31 -17.37
C THR A 448 -16.31 -11.12 -18.87
N ASP A 449 -16.73 -9.97 -19.42
CA ASP A 449 -16.38 -9.52 -20.77
C ASP A 449 -15.31 -8.42 -20.69
N VAL A 450 -14.08 -8.79 -21.05
CA VAL A 450 -12.89 -7.91 -21.01
C VAL A 450 -12.98 -6.70 -21.95
N THR A 451 -13.97 -6.64 -22.84
CA THR A 451 -14.18 -5.51 -23.76
C THR A 451 -15.36 -4.62 -23.36
N LYS A 452 -16.23 -5.07 -22.45
CA LYS A 452 -17.49 -4.39 -22.10
C LYS A 452 -17.26 -2.96 -21.63
N ALA A 453 -16.37 -2.75 -20.66
CA ALA A 453 -16.11 -1.41 -20.12
C ALA A 453 -15.63 -0.42 -21.20
N TYR A 454 -14.82 -0.87 -22.18
CA TYR A 454 -14.43 -0.02 -23.30
C TYR A 454 -15.60 0.30 -24.24
N ASN A 455 -16.43 -0.71 -24.57
CA ASN A 455 -17.62 -0.50 -25.39
C ASN A 455 -18.65 0.41 -24.71
N ASP A 456 -18.84 0.28 -23.41
CA ASP A 456 -19.71 1.14 -22.62
C ASP A 456 -19.15 2.56 -22.51
N CYS A 457 -17.83 2.70 -22.44
CA CYS A 457 -17.19 3.99 -22.59
C CYS A 457 -17.43 4.57 -23.98
N LEU A 458 -17.29 3.83 -25.09
CA LEU A 458 -17.62 4.31 -26.43
C LEU A 458 -19.09 4.75 -26.57
N ALA A 459 -20.01 4.02 -25.94
CA ALA A 459 -21.44 4.32 -25.94
C ALA A 459 -21.82 5.54 -25.06
N GLY A 460 -20.90 6.04 -24.22
CA GLY A 460 -21.16 7.12 -23.27
C GLY A 460 -21.79 6.65 -21.94
N THR A 461 -21.88 5.34 -21.73
CA THR A 461 -22.36 4.72 -20.48
C THR A 461 -21.34 4.86 -19.37
N LEU A 462 -20.03 4.86 -19.68
CA LEU A 462 -18.94 5.15 -18.75
C LEU A 462 -18.21 6.44 -19.13
N THR A 463 -17.72 7.20 -18.13
CA THR A 463 -17.01 8.47 -18.38
C THR A 463 -15.52 8.26 -18.69
N SER A 464 -14.92 7.20 -18.15
CA SER A 464 -13.53 6.83 -18.41
C SER A 464 -13.34 5.33 -18.26
N VAL A 465 -12.27 4.81 -18.85
CA VAL A 465 -11.88 3.40 -18.70
C VAL A 465 -10.37 3.22 -18.94
N ALA A 466 -9.76 2.39 -18.11
CA ALA A 466 -8.42 1.86 -18.34
C ALA A 466 -8.47 0.78 -19.44
N LEU A 467 -7.52 0.79 -20.37
CA LEU A 467 -7.45 -0.18 -21.45
C LEU A 467 -6.57 -1.37 -21.06
N ASN A 468 -7.08 -2.57 -21.27
CA ASN A 468 -6.30 -3.80 -21.30
C ASN A 468 -5.78 -4.10 -22.72
N THR A 469 -4.93 -5.12 -22.85
CA THR A 469 -4.33 -5.57 -24.12
C THR A 469 -5.34 -5.77 -25.26
N SER A 470 -6.52 -6.32 -24.98
CA SER A 470 -7.57 -6.53 -26.00
C SER A 470 -8.23 -5.22 -26.45
N THR A 471 -8.53 -4.33 -25.48
CA THR A 471 -9.16 -3.03 -25.76
C THR A 471 -8.19 -2.02 -26.40
N ILE A 472 -6.88 -2.16 -26.18
CA ILE A 472 -5.84 -1.40 -26.89
C ILE A 472 -5.94 -1.68 -28.40
N GLU A 473 -6.00 -2.96 -28.80
CA GLU A 473 -6.13 -3.32 -30.21
C GLU A 473 -7.46 -2.87 -30.82
N THR A 474 -8.53 -2.89 -30.02
CA THR A 474 -9.84 -2.34 -30.44
C THR A 474 -9.77 -0.83 -30.68
N ALA A 475 -9.15 -0.09 -29.76
CA ALA A 475 -8.93 1.36 -29.90
C ALA A 475 -8.02 1.73 -31.09
N LYS A 476 -7.06 0.86 -31.45
CA LYS A 476 -6.27 1.04 -32.67
C LYS A 476 -7.14 0.85 -33.92
N ALA A 477 -7.99 -0.18 -33.92
CA ALA A 477 -8.83 -0.53 -35.05
C ALA A 477 -9.94 0.49 -35.36
N ASP A 478 -10.51 1.11 -34.32
CA ASP A 478 -11.55 2.15 -34.47
C ASP A 478 -10.96 3.57 -34.65
N GLY A 479 -9.63 3.71 -34.51
CA GLY A 479 -8.90 4.96 -34.70
C GLY A 479 -8.98 5.93 -33.50
N ASN A 480 -9.42 5.46 -32.33
CA ASN A 480 -9.42 6.22 -31.09
C ASN A 480 -8.07 6.22 -30.40
N PHE A 481 -7.20 5.22 -30.65
CA PHE A 481 -5.90 5.12 -29.99
C PHE A 481 -5.04 6.39 -30.21
N ASP A 482 -4.84 6.77 -31.47
CA ASP A 482 -4.03 7.95 -31.79
C ASP A 482 -4.69 9.27 -31.37
N LYS A 483 -6.03 9.30 -31.28
CA LYS A 483 -6.80 10.53 -31.04
C LYS A 483 -7.10 10.80 -29.57
N ASN A 484 -7.35 9.78 -28.77
CA ASN A 484 -7.99 9.91 -27.47
C ASN A 484 -7.28 9.14 -26.35
N VAL A 485 -6.41 8.18 -26.68
CA VAL A 485 -5.73 7.39 -25.66
C VAL A 485 -4.57 8.18 -25.05
N ILE A 486 -4.59 8.27 -23.73
CA ILE A 486 -3.54 8.85 -22.89
C ILE A 486 -2.87 7.75 -22.07
N VAL A 487 -1.73 8.07 -21.48
CA VAL A 487 -1.14 7.28 -20.39
C VAL A 487 -1.52 7.97 -19.08
N THR A 488 -2.02 7.20 -18.12
CA THR A 488 -2.39 7.71 -16.80
C THR A 488 -1.15 7.90 -15.93
N ASP A 489 -1.23 8.81 -14.96
CA ASP A 489 -0.19 8.95 -13.93
C ASP A 489 -0.17 7.70 -13.04
N THR A 490 0.96 7.40 -12.41
CA THR A 490 1.05 6.35 -11.39
C THR A 490 0.48 6.84 -10.06
N GLU A 491 -0.07 5.92 -9.27
CA GLU A 491 -0.64 6.19 -7.95
C GLU A 491 0.30 5.67 -6.84
N ALA A 492 -0.13 5.61 -5.59
CA ALA A 492 0.75 5.24 -4.46
C ALA A 492 0.61 3.80 -3.96
N THR A 493 -0.35 3.01 -4.43
CA THR A 493 -0.39 1.58 -4.06
C THR A 493 0.86 0.84 -4.53
N THR A 494 1.50 0.08 -3.66
CA THR A 494 2.61 -0.81 -4.03
C THR A 494 2.15 -2.26 -3.94
N TYR A 495 1.99 -2.91 -5.10
CA TYR A 495 1.78 -4.36 -5.18
C TYR A 495 3.12 -5.08 -5.06
N CYS A 496 3.15 -6.16 -4.29
CA CYS A 496 4.39 -6.84 -3.92
C CYS A 496 4.35 -8.33 -4.26
N GLY A 497 5.51 -8.86 -4.63
CA GLY A 497 5.79 -10.30 -4.67
C GLY A 497 6.35 -10.73 -3.31
N PHE A 498 5.51 -11.15 -2.37
CA PHE A 498 5.94 -11.53 -1.02
C PHE A 498 6.61 -12.90 -0.99
N ILE A 499 7.63 -13.03 -0.15
CA ILE A 499 8.44 -14.23 0.07
C ILE A 499 8.06 -14.80 1.44
N ASN A 500 7.50 -16.01 1.44
CA ASN A 500 7.10 -16.69 2.66
C ASN A 500 8.32 -17.36 3.31
N THR A 501 8.74 -16.81 4.45
CA THR A 501 9.95 -17.22 5.19
C THR A 501 9.69 -18.29 6.24
N ASN A 502 8.42 -18.55 6.59
CA ASN A 502 8.02 -19.49 7.62
C ASN A 502 6.73 -20.25 7.23
N ARG A 503 6.69 -20.78 6.01
CA ARG A 503 5.50 -21.40 5.42
C ARG A 503 5.04 -22.64 6.19
N LYS A 504 3.75 -22.65 6.56
CA LYS A 504 3.07 -23.80 7.17
C LYS A 504 1.91 -24.36 6.34
N GLY A 505 1.27 -23.54 5.51
CA GLY A 505 0.14 -23.92 4.66
C GLY A 505 0.58 -24.50 3.31
N PHE A 506 0.11 -25.71 2.98
CA PHE A 506 0.36 -26.39 1.69
C PHE A 506 -0.93 -26.77 0.94
N ALA A 507 -2.08 -26.35 1.47
CA ALA A 507 -3.39 -26.36 0.84
C ALA A 507 -4.14 -25.12 1.34
N ASN A 508 -5.22 -24.75 0.66
CA ASN A 508 -6.01 -23.59 1.04
C ASN A 508 -6.67 -23.79 2.43
N PHE A 509 -6.57 -22.79 3.32
CA PHE A 509 -7.08 -22.89 4.68
C PHE A 509 -8.61 -22.88 4.78
N ASN A 510 -9.28 -22.23 3.82
CA ASN A 510 -10.74 -22.18 3.72
C ASN A 510 -11.32 -23.45 3.08
N ASP A 511 -10.60 -24.06 2.14
CA ASP A 511 -10.93 -25.37 1.55
C ASP A 511 -9.66 -26.19 1.24
N ALA A 512 -9.34 -27.13 2.13
CA ALA A 512 -8.13 -27.96 2.01
C ALA A 512 -8.10 -28.90 0.79
N THR A 513 -9.17 -28.94 -0.03
CA THR A 513 -9.20 -29.75 -1.26
C THR A 513 -8.66 -29.03 -2.49
N VAL A 514 -8.49 -27.70 -2.43
CA VAL A 514 -8.03 -26.87 -3.55
C VAL A 514 -6.65 -26.25 -3.30
N THR A 515 -6.01 -25.75 -4.37
CA THR A 515 -4.69 -25.09 -4.35
C THR A 515 -3.63 -25.92 -3.60
N LYS A 516 -3.62 -27.24 -3.83
CA LYS A 516 -2.70 -28.16 -3.15
C LYS A 516 -1.30 -28.10 -3.76
N SER A 517 -0.29 -27.94 -2.89
CA SER A 517 1.12 -28.09 -3.27
C SER A 517 1.43 -29.53 -3.69
N SER A 518 2.30 -29.68 -4.69
CA SER A 518 2.88 -30.96 -5.11
C SER A 518 4.18 -31.32 -4.39
N LYS A 519 4.67 -30.45 -3.50
CA LYS A 519 5.92 -30.68 -2.77
C LYS A 519 5.80 -31.91 -1.86
N THR A 520 6.91 -32.63 -1.74
CA THR A 520 7.09 -33.57 -0.64
C THR A 520 7.33 -32.81 0.67
N VAL A 521 7.14 -33.47 1.81
CA VAL A 521 7.53 -32.91 3.13
C VAL A 521 9.01 -32.56 3.14
N TRP A 522 9.87 -33.40 2.55
CA TRP A 522 11.30 -33.14 2.41
C TRP A 522 11.59 -31.85 1.61
N ASP A 523 10.97 -31.70 0.43
CA ASP A 523 11.16 -30.49 -0.38
C ASP A 523 10.64 -29.23 0.33
N ALA A 524 9.53 -29.34 1.07
CA ALA A 524 9.00 -28.25 1.87
C ALA A 524 9.99 -27.81 2.96
N GLN A 525 10.62 -28.76 3.67
CA GLN A 525 11.65 -28.44 4.67
C GLN A 525 12.90 -27.82 4.04
N ARG A 526 13.34 -28.31 2.87
CA ARG A 526 14.44 -27.69 2.09
C ARG A 526 14.15 -26.25 1.71
N THR A 527 12.96 -25.98 1.18
CA THR A 527 12.54 -24.62 0.86
C THR A 527 12.45 -23.75 2.11
N PHE A 528 11.90 -24.26 3.22
CA PHE A 528 11.80 -23.52 4.48
C PHE A 528 13.16 -23.01 4.97
N VAL A 529 14.20 -23.86 4.93
CA VAL A 529 15.55 -23.45 5.30
C VAL A 529 16.14 -22.45 4.30
N ALA A 530 15.97 -22.69 3.00
CA ALA A 530 16.46 -21.80 1.95
C ALA A 530 15.84 -20.39 2.03
N MET A 531 14.53 -20.28 2.28
CA MET A 531 13.82 -19.00 2.33
C MET A 531 14.21 -18.13 3.54
N GLN A 532 14.81 -18.72 4.58
CA GLN A 532 15.35 -17.96 5.70
C GLN A 532 16.75 -17.40 5.45
N ASN A 533 17.44 -17.85 4.40
CA ASN A 533 18.72 -17.32 3.98
C ASN A 533 18.57 -16.01 3.15
N LYS A 534 19.25 -14.94 3.57
CA LYS A 534 19.18 -13.61 2.92
C LYS A 534 19.62 -13.66 1.47
N ASP A 535 20.77 -14.28 1.19
CA ASP A 535 21.34 -14.34 -0.15
C ASP A 535 20.44 -15.16 -1.10
N PHE A 536 19.80 -16.23 -0.61
CA PHE A 536 18.81 -16.99 -1.39
C PHE A 536 17.59 -16.13 -1.76
N ARG A 537 17.06 -15.35 -0.81
CA ARG A 537 15.95 -14.43 -1.08
C ARG A 537 16.33 -13.35 -2.07
N LEU A 538 17.49 -12.72 -1.91
CA LEU A 538 18.01 -11.71 -2.84
C LEU A 538 18.22 -12.29 -4.24
N ALA A 539 18.76 -13.52 -4.33
CA ALA A 539 18.87 -14.23 -5.60
C ALA A 539 17.50 -14.44 -6.26
N LEU A 540 16.50 -14.88 -5.49
CA LEU A 540 15.16 -15.12 -6.01
C LEU A 540 14.53 -13.82 -6.55
N VAL A 541 14.48 -12.76 -5.76
CA VAL A 541 13.80 -11.51 -6.15
C VAL A 541 14.52 -10.78 -7.29
N THR A 542 15.85 -10.76 -7.31
CA THR A 542 16.61 -10.07 -8.38
C THR A 542 16.73 -10.88 -9.67
N SER A 543 16.25 -12.13 -9.67
CA SER A 543 16.22 -12.99 -10.86
C SER A 543 15.02 -12.76 -11.78
N LEU A 544 14.00 -12.03 -11.32
CA LEU A 544 12.73 -11.81 -12.01
C LEU A 544 12.79 -10.61 -12.96
N ASP A 545 12.64 -10.87 -14.26
CA ASP A 545 12.37 -9.88 -15.30
C ASP A 545 10.94 -9.36 -15.15
N ARG A 546 10.79 -8.27 -14.40
CA ARG A 546 9.48 -7.67 -14.12
C ARG A 546 8.91 -7.00 -15.36
N ALA A 547 9.74 -6.53 -16.29
CA ALA A 547 9.27 -6.00 -17.56
C ALA A 547 8.51 -7.06 -18.37
N SER A 548 9.08 -8.26 -18.55
CA SER A 548 8.42 -9.36 -19.26
C SER A 548 7.17 -9.85 -18.54
N TYR A 549 7.21 -9.90 -17.21
CA TYR A 549 6.06 -10.23 -16.35
C TYR A 549 4.92 -9.21 -16.51
N ASN A 550 5.23 -7.91 -16.43
CA ASN A 550 4.24 -6.83 -16.45
C ASN A 550 3.67 -6.57 -17.86
N ALA A 551 4.45 -6.84 -18.92
CA ALA A 551 4.00 -6.77 -20.31
C ALA A 551 2.77 -7.66 -20.59
N GLN A 552 2.57 -8.74 -19.82
CA GLN A 552 1.41 -9.63 -19.98
C GLN A 552 0.08 -8.94 -19.60
N ARG A 553 0.13 -7.88 -18.78
CA ARG A 553 -1.02 -7.10 -18.35
C ARG A 553 -1.10 -5.76 -19.07
N GLU A 554 0.01 -5.02 -19.07
CA GLU A 554 0.06 -3.62 -19.56
C GLU A 554 0.45 -3.50 -21.05
N GLY A 555 0.89 -4.60 -21.66
CA GLY A 555 1.40 -4.62 -23.04
C GLY A 555 2.87 -4.20 -23.14
N GLU A 556 3.47 -4.44 -24.30
CA GLU A 556 4.91 -4.21 -24.53
C GLU A 556 5.30 -2.73 -24.41
N ASP A 557 4.42 -1.83 -24.85
CA ASP A 557 4.68 -0.39 -24.89
C ASP A 557 4.78 0.25 -23.49
N LEU A 558 4.01 -0.27 -22.52
CA LEU A 558 3.92 0.27 -21.15
C LEU A 558 4.46 -0.66 -20.08
N LYS A 559 5.18 -1.72 -20.45
CA LYS A 559 5.66 -2.76 -19.52
C LYS A 559 6.50 -2.24 -18.35
N LEU A 560 7.14 -1.08 -18.50
CA LEU A 560 7.93 -0.43 -17.46
C LEU A 560 7.18 0.66 -16.69
N ASN A 561 6.13 1.24 -17.27
CA ASN A 561 5.57 2.53 -16.84
C ASN A 561 5.09 2.54 -15.39
N ASN A 562 4.44 1.47 -14.95
CA ASN A 562 3.96 1.33 -13.58
C ASN A 562 4.77 0.33 -12.75
N LEU A 563 5.95 -0.10 -13.21
CA LEU A 563 6.87 -0.83 -12.35
C LEU A 563 7.34 0.12 -11.26
N ARG A 564 7.27 -0.34 -10.01
CA ARG A 564 7.75 0.37 -8.82
C ARG A 564 8.96 -0.33 -8.24
N ASN A 565 9.90 0.44 -7.68
CA ASN A 565 11.17 -0.08 -7.17
C ASN A 565 11.38 0.10 -5.66
N SER A 566 10.48 0.78 -4.96
CA SER A 566 10.47 0.96 -3.50
C SER A 566 9.12 0.55 -2.91
N TYR A 567 9.02 0.40 -1.58
CA TYR A 567 7.74 0.10 -0.95
C TYR A 567 6.90 1.36 -0.77
N THR A 568 7.48 2.39 -0.18
CA THR A 568 6.96 3.75 -0.18
C THR A 568 7.36 4.42 -1.49
N PRO A 569 6.45 5.09 -2.24
CA PRO A 569 6.84 5.84 -3.44
C PRO A 569 8.02 6.77 -3.14
N GLY A 570 9.05 6.79 -3.98
CA GLY A 570 10.27 7.55 -3.68
C GLY A 570 10.05 9.07 -3.56
N THR A 571 8.96 9.58 -4.16
CA THR A 571 8.50 10.97 -4.12
C THR A 571 7.43 11.24 -3.07
N PHE A 572 7.11 10.27 -2.19
CA PHE A 572 5.99 10.37 -1.25
C PHE A 572 6.14 11.54 -0.27
N VAL A 573 7.37 11.76 0.22
CA VAL A 573 7.75 12.93 1.02
C VAL A 573 9.13 13.43 0.61
N THR A 574 9.40 14.70 0.90
CA THR A 574 10.74 15.30 0.79
C THR A 574 11.15 15.87 2.15
N LEU A 575 12.45 15.96 2.40
CA LEU A 575 12.98 16.52 3.64
C LEU A 575 12.66 18.02 3.74
N PRO A 576 11.93 18.49 4.76
CA PRO A 576 11.67 19.93 4.92
C PRO A 576 12.93 20.76 5.21
N GLU A 577 13.90 20.15 5.89
CA GLU A 577 15.19 20.75 6.24
C GLU A 577 16.36 19.77 6.06
N GLU A 578 17.59 20.31 6.04
CA GLU A 578 18.82 19.51 5.97
C GLU A 578 18.99 18.66 7.24
N VAL A 579 19.40 17.40 7.06
CA VAL A 579 19.63 16.48 8.18
C VAL A 579 20.89 15.64 7.96
N THR A 580 21.54 15.25 9.05
CA THR A 580 22.65 14.30 9.04
C THR A 580 22.24 13.07 9.83
N VAL A 581 22.25 11.90 9.18
CA VAL A 581 21.97 10.59 9.78
C VAL A 581 23.16 9.66 9.62
N ASP A 582 23.24 8.62 10.44
CA ASP A 582 24.28 7.59 10.33
C ASP A 582 23.81 6.48 9.39
N ILE A 583 24.62 6.14 8.39
CA ILE A 583 24.40 5.00 7.50
C ILE A 583 25.59 4.05 7.67
N ASN A 584 25.36 2.91 8.31
CA ASN A 584 26.38 1.89 8.59
C ASN A 584 27.67 2.46 9.23
N GLY A 585 27.54 3.36 10.21
CA GLY A 585 28.65 4.01 10.92
C GLY A 585 29.24 5.23 10.19
N THR A 586 28.63 5.65 9.08
CA THR A 586 29.05 6.82 8.30
C THR A 586 28.01 7.94 8.38
N ALA A 587 28.38 9.06 9.00
CA ALA A 587 27.56 10.26 9.01
C ALA A 587 27.36 10.80 7.58
N THR A 588 26.11 10.86 7.14
CA THR A 588 25.68 11.24 5.80
C THR A 588 24.69 12.40 5.89
N THR A 589 24.93 13.47 5.14
CA THR A 589 24.08 14.66 5.13
C THR A 589 23.21 14.70 3.89
N PHE A 590 21.90 14.89 4.08
CA PHE A 590 20.91 15.10 3.04
C PHE A 590 20.37 16.53 3.11
N ALA A 591 20.26 17.18 1.97
CA ALA A 591 19.79 18.56 1.89
C ALA A 591 18.26 18.65 2.05
N ALA A 592 17.78 19.84 2.41
CA ALA A 592 16.35 20.15 2.29
C ALA A 592 15.87 19.92 0.85
N GLY A 593 14.72 19.28 0.68
CA GLY A 593 14.15 18.90 -0.61
C GLY A 593 14.63 17.55 -1.15
N THR A 594 15.55 16.84 -0.48
CA THR A 594 15.90 15.46 -0.86
C THR A 594 14.65 14.57 -0.81
N ASN A 595 14.44 13.78 -1.86
CA ASN A 595 13.33 12.83 -1.95
C ASN A 595 13.60 11.62 -1.06
N TYR A 596 12.54 11.06 -0.47
CA TYR A 596 12.61 9.85 0.36
C TYR A 596 13.35 8.69 -0.33
N GLY A 597 13.06 8.45 -1.61
CA GLY A 597 13.68 7.37 -2.39
C GLY A 597 15.20 7.52 -2.57
N GLU A 598 15.73 8.74 -2.56
CA GLU A 598 17.18 8.96 -2.65
C GLU A 598 17.90 8.44 -1.40
N ILE A 599 17.28 8.59 -0.23
CA ILE A 599 17.81 8.11 1.06
C ILE A 599 17.68 6.58 1.16
N VAL A 600 16.57 6.02 0.67
CA VAL A 600 16.39 4.55 0.55
C VAL A 600 17.52 3.95 -0.30
N GLN A 601 17.82 4.57 -1.45
CA GLN A 601 18.90 4.12 -2.32
C GLN A 601 20.27 4.23 -1.64
N ALA A 602 20.52 5.31 -0.89
CA ALA A 602 21.78 5.47 -0.16
C ALA A 602 22.00 4.35 0.88
N GLN A 603 20.94 3.91 1.57
CA GLN A 603 21.03 2.77 2.48
C GLN A 603 21.31 1.45 1.74
N LEU A 604 20.61 1.18 0.63
CA LEU A 604 20.83 -0.03 -0.18
C LEU A 604 22.25 -0.08 -0.74
N ASP A 605 22.76 1.04 -1.24
CA ASP A 605 24.13 1.19 -1.73
C ASP A 605 25.14 0.91 -0.61
N ALA A 606 24.89 1.43 0.60
CA ALA A 606 25.74 1.22 1.76
C ALA A 606 25.72 -0.23 2.27
N ASP A 607 24.62 -0.95 2.06
CA ASP A 607 24.49 -2.39 2.37
C ASP A 607 25.03 -3.30 1.25
N GLY A 608 25.45 -2.73 0.11
CA GLY A 608 25.94 -3.47 -1.04
C GLY A 608 24.85 -4.28 -1.76
N VAL A 609 23.58 -3.88 -1.63
CA VAL A 609 22.47 -4.52 -2.32
C VAL A 609 22.34 -3.91 -3.72
N GLU A 610 22.64 -4.68 -4.77
CA GLU A 610 22.66 -4.18 -6.16
C GLU A 610 21.25 -4.08 -6.79
N VAL A 611 20.39 -3.29 -6.16
CA VAL A 611 19.06 -2.92 -6.66
C VAL A 611 18.93 -1.40 -6.75
N LYS A 612 18.22 -0.94 -7.77
CA LYS A 612 17.95 0.48 -8.00
C LYS A 612 16.53 0.82 -7.55
N ALA A 613 16.35 1.16 -6.27
CA ALA A 613 15.09 1.64 -5.71
C ALA A 613 14.72 3.06 -6.18
N TRP A 614 15.71 3.87 -6.55
CA TRP A 614 15.52 5.26 -7.00
C TRP A 614 16.36 5.61 -8.23
N ASP A 615 15.74 6.33 -9.18
CA ASP A 615 16.42 6.90 -10.34
C ASP A 615 16.31 8.43 -10.34
N PRO A 616 17.37 9.18 -9.99
CA PRO A 616 17.33 10.64 -10.00
C PRO A 616 17.23 11.24 -11.42
N THR A 617 17.43 10.43 -12.47
CA THR A 617 17.33 10.88 -13.87
C THR A 617 15.93 10.67 -14.47
N ALA A 618 15.07 9.92 -13.78
CA ALA A 618 13.70 9.68 -14.21
C ALA A 618 12.84 10.95 -14.06
N ALA A 619 11.66 10.94 -14.69
CA ALA A 619 10.69 12.06 -14.66
C ALA A 619 11.34 13.42 -14.97
N ASP A 620 12.06 13.50 -16.10
CA ASP A 620 12.76 14.71 -16.56
C ASP A 620 13.75 15.32 -15.54
N GLY A 621 14.35 14.45 -14.70
CA GLY A 621 15.35 14.83 -13.71
C GLY A 621 14.78 15.24 -12.35
N VAL A 622 13.47 15.07 -12.12
CA VAL A 622 12.85 15.18 -10.79
C VAL A 622 13.17 13.97 -9.92
N GLY A 623 13.39 12.82 -10.57
CA GLY A 623 13.62 11.54 -9.93
C GLY A 623 12.33 10.74 -9.69
N SER A 624 12.44 9.42 -9.68
CA SER A 624 11.30 8.51 -9.53
C SER A 624 11.73 7.15 -8.99
N SER A 625 10.84 6.48 -8.26
CA SER A 625 10.91 5.04 -7.96
C SER A 625 10.18 4.18 -9.00
N ASP A 626 9.48 4.82 -9.93
CA ASP A 626 8.59 4.19 -10.90
C ASP A 626 9.11 4.36 -12.34
N GLY A 627 8.70 3.48 -13.25
CA GLY A 627 8.94 3.64 -14.69
C GLY A 627 10.14 2.87 -15.26
N TYR A 628 10.77 2.01 -14.46
CA TYR A 628 11.94 1.21 -14.85
C TYR A 628 12.04 -0.07 -14.02
N ASP A 629 12.82 -1.04 -14.49
CA ASP A 629 13.10 -2.29 -13.76
C ASP A 629 14.44 -2.18 -13.03
N GLY A 630 14.41 -1.73 -11.78
CA GLY A 630 15.60 -1.59 -10.92
C GLY A 630 15.99 -2.83 -10.13
N TRP A 631 15.20 -3.90 -10.14
CA TRP A 631 15.45 -5.13 -9.38
C TRP A 631 15.99 -6.26 -10.25
N TYR A 632 15.63 -6.32 -11.55
CA TYR A 632 16.11 -7.39 -12.41
C TYR A 632 17.62 -7.26 -12.68
N ASN A 633 18.39 -8.10 -11.99
CA ASN A 633 19.84 -8.16 -12.09
C ASN A 633 20.30 -9.62 -12.04
N PRO A 634 20.24 -10.36 -13.16
CA PRO A 634 20.56 -11.79 -13.18
C PRO A 634 22.03 -12.09 -12.85
N THR A 635 22.94 -11.13 -13.03
CA THR A 635 24.35 -11.27 -12.63
C THR A 635 24.47 -11.28 -11.12
N TYR A 636 23.86 -10.29 -10.45
CA TYR A 636 23.80 -10.22 -9.00
C TYR A 636 23.04 -11.41 -8.41
N ALA A 637 21.91 -11.78 -9.01
CA ALA A 637 21.12 -12.94 -8.59
C ALA A 637 21.95 -14.24 -8.54
N LYS A 638 22.80 -14.47 -9.55
CA LYS A 638 23.73 -15.62 -9.58
C LYS A 638 24.83 -15.53 -8.52
N ALA A 639 25.33 -14.33 -8.25
CA ALA A 639 26.34 -14.11 -7.22
C ALA A 639 25.77 -14.42 -5.83
N GLU A 640 24.57 -13.92 -5.53
CA GLU A 640 23.88 -14.20 -4.27
C GLU A 640 23.49 -15.69 -4.15
N LEU A 641 23.01 -16.32 -5.22
CA LEU A 641 22.74 -17.76 -5.19
C LEU A 641 24.00 -18.58 -4.89
N THR A 642 25.16 -18.16 -5.39
CA THR A 642 26.43 -18.85 -5.11
C THR A 642 26.77 -18.81 -3.63
N LYS A 643 26.63 -17.65 -2.99
CA LYS A 643 26.82 -17.52 -1.52
C LYS A 643 25.80 -18.38 -0.76
N ALA A 644 24.53 -18.32 -1.16
CA ALA A 644 23.46 -19.09 -0.56
C ALA A 644 23.73 -20.60 -0.63
N VAL A 645 24.17 -21.12 -1.79
CA VAL A 645 24.52 -22.54 -1.98
C VAL A 645 25.60 -22.98 -1.00
N GLU A 646 26.65 -22.18 -0.81
CA GLU A 646 27.73 -22.48 0.13
C GLU A 646 27.25 -22.51 1.58
N GLN A 647 26.46 -21.51 1.99
CA GLN A 647 25.92 -21.40 3.34
C GLN A 647 24.90 -22.51 3.64
N LEU A 648 23.96 -22.75 2.73
CA LEU A 648 22.88 -23.73 2.88
C LEU A 648 23.39 -25.18 2.86
N ALA A 649 24.49 -25.46 2.16
CA ALA A 649 25.15 -26.76 2.23
C ALA A 649 25.58 -27.10 3.66
N THR A 650 26.00 -26.12 4.47
CA THR A 650 26.34 -26.33 5.89
C THR A 650 25.14 -26.69 6.76
N GLN A 651 23.94 -26.31 6.30
CA GLN A 651 22.65 -26.65 6.92
C GLN A 651 22.04 -27.94 6.39
N GLY A 652 22.77 -28.70 5.57
CA GLY A 652 22.29 -29.95 4.97
C GLY A 652 21.35 -29.75 3.76
N VAL A 653 21.24 -28.53 3.24
CA VAL A 653 20.46 -28.22 2.04
C VAL A 653 21.40 -28.18 0.85
N GLU A 654 21.48 -29.27 0.09
CA GLU A 654 22.16 -29.28 -1.21
C GLU A 654 21.28 -28.59 -2.26
N ILE A 655 21.87 -27.69 -3.05
CA ILE A 655 21.20 -26.99 -4.15
C ILE A 655 22.00 -27.22 -5.44
N SER A 656 21.33 -27.75 -6.46
CA SER A 656 21.91 -27.99 -7.78
C SER A 656 20.79 -28.08 -8.83
N LYS A 657 21.15 -28.21 -10.11
CA LYS A 657 20.17 -28.45 -11.19
C LYS A 657 19.43 -29.78 -11.01
N GLU A 658 20.13 -30.77 -10.47
CA GLU A 658 19.61 -32.11 -10.21
C GLU A 658 18.80 -32.16 -8.91
N ASN A 659 19.04 -31.22 -7.99
CA ASN A 659 18.34 -31.09 -6.72
C ASN A 659 17.92 -29.63 -6.46
N PRO A 660 17.01 -29.07 -7.27
CA PRO A 660 16.67 -27.65 -7.15
C PRO A 660 15.84 -27.38 -5.90
N ILE A 661 15.83 -26.12 -5.45
CA ILE A 661 14.81 -25.63 -4.52
C ILE A 661 13.53 -25.38 -5.31
N GLN A 662 12.42 -25.95 -4.84
CA GLN A 662 11.11 -25.76 -5.44
C GLN A 662 10.42 -24.56 -4.78
N ILE A 663 9.81 -23.67 -5.56
CA ILE A 663 9.06 -22.50 -5.09
C ILE A 663 7.64 -22.60 -5.67
N ASP A 664 6.64 -22.77 -4.83
CA ASP A 664 5.24 -22.77 -5.23
C ASP A 664 4.73 -21.33 -5.40
N LEU A 665 4.16 -21.06 -6.58
CA LEU A 665 3.48 -19.82 -6.93
C LEU A 665 2.03 -20.13 -7.31
N PRO A 666 1.06 -19.86 -6.42
CA PRO A 666 -0.36 -19.92 -6.76
C PRO A 666 -0.74 -18.85 -7.78
N TYR A 667 -1.53 -19.21 -8.79
CA TYR A 667 -2.00 -18.27 -9.81
C TYR A 667 -3.45 -18.54 -10.23
N PHE A 668 -4.19 -17.48 -10.55
CA PHE A 668 -5.57 -17.59 -11.02
C PHE A 668 -5.61 -18.07 -12.49
N SER A 669 -5.95 -19.33 -12.67
CA SER A 669 -5.95 -19.99 -13.98
C SER A 669 -7.18 -19.69 -14.85
N GLY A 670 -8.23 -19.10 -14.26
CA GLY A 670 -9.39 -18.61 -15.00
C GLY A 670 -9.12 -17.34 -15.81
N SER A 671 -7.91 -16.78 -15.73
CA SER A 671 -7.47 -15.61 -16.49
C SER A 671 -6.21 -15.91 -17.29
N GLU A 672 -6.27 -15.66 -18.60
CA GLU A 672 -5.12 -15.80 -19.50
C GLU A 672 -3.98 -14.85 -19.11
N VAL A 673 -4.31 -13.61 -18.69
CA VAL A 673 -3.33 -12.61 -18.24
C VAL A 673 -2.53 -13.14 -17.04
N TYR A 674 -3.19 -13.65 -15.99
CA TYR A 674 -2.50 -14.17 -14.81
C TYR A 674 -1.76 -15.49 -15.10
N THR A 675 -2.28 -16.32 -16.00
CA THR A 675 -1.57 -17.52 -16.48
C THR A 675 -0.26 -17.14 -17.18
N ASN A 676 -0.30 -16.15 -18.07
CA ASN A 676 0.89 -15.72 -18.81
C ASN A 676 1.91 -15.04 -17.88
N ARG A 677 1.46 -14.22 -16.91
CA ARG A 677 2.31 -13.64 -15.86
C ARG A 677 3.07 -14.71 -15.08
N ALA A 678 2.35 -15.71 -14.58
CA ALA A 678 2.95 -16.80 -13.81
C ALA A 678 3.99 -17.59 -14.62
N ASN A 679 3.74 -17.82 -15.91
CA ASN A 679 4.70 -18.45 -16.82
C ASN A 679 5.92 -17.56 -17.10
N ALA A 680 5.74 -16.25 -17.30
CA ALA A 680 6.84 -15.31 -17.49
C ALA A 680 7.76 -15.26 -16.26
N LEU A 681 7.19 -15.21 -15.06
CA LEU A 681 7.93 -15.30 -13.80
C LEU A 681 8.71 -16.60 -13.72
N LYS A 682 8.04 -17.75 -13.92
CA LYS A 682 8.67 -19.07 -13.92
C LYS A 682 9.87 -19.14 -14.87
N GLN A 683 9.67 -18.74 -16.13
CA GLN A 683 10.72 -18.79 -17.14
C GLN A 683 11.91 -17.89 -16.77
N SER A 684 11.63 -16.70 -16.25
CA SER A 684 12.65 -15.73 -15.88
C SER A 684 13.52 -16.26 -14.73
N VAL A 685 12.91 -16.64 -13.61
CA VAL A 685 13.63 -17.14 -12.43
C VAL A 685 14.45 -18.39 -12.77
N GLU A 686 13.83 -19.38 -13.43
CA GLU A 686 14.52 -20.64 -13.78
C GLU A 686 15.70 -20.42 -14.73
N THR A 687 15.59 -19.47 -15.65
CA THR A 687 16.68 -19.15 -16.58
C THR A 687 17.78 -18.38 -15.87
N SER A 688 17.43 -17.35 -15.11
CA SER A 688 18.35 -16.50 -14.38
C SER A 688 19.14 -17.25 -13.32
N LEU A 689 18.55 -18.27 -12.69
CA LEU A 689 19.18 -19.08 -11.64
C LEU A 689 19.66 -20.45 -12.15
N ASP A 690 19.81 -20.59 -13.47
CA ASP A 690 20.31 -21.79 -14.14
C ASP A 690 19.60 -23.08 -13.66
N GLY A 691 18.30 -23.05 -13.41
CA GLY A 691 17.48 -24.19 -13.00
C GLY A 691 17.79 -24.77 -11.61
N GLN A 692 18.61 -24.09 -10.78
CA GLN A 692 18.84 -24.48 -9.39
C GLN A 692 17.68 -24.09 -8.46
N VAL A 693 16.84 -23.17 -8.92
CA VAL A 693 15.53 -22.84 -8.33
C VAL A 693 14.48 -23.05 -9.40
N VAL A 694 13.40 -23.75 -9.05
CA VAL A 694 12.30 -24.06 -9.97
C VAL A 694 10.98 -23.58 -9.42
N ILE A 695 10.14 -23.02 -10.29
CA ILE A 695 8.82 -22.52 -9.92
C ILE A 695 7.76 -23.57 -10.22
N ASN A 696 7.07 -24.03 -9.18
CA ASN A 696 5.87 -24.85 -9.30
C ASN A 696 4.65 -23.94 -9.41
N LEU A 697 3.99 -23.94 -10.57
CA LEU A 697 2.74 -23.19 -10.74
C LEU A 697 1.59 -23.96 -10.09
N VAL A 698 1.05 -23.43 -9.00
CA VAL A 698 -0.08 -24.03 -8.27
C VAL A 698 -1.39 -23.43 -8.79
N LYS A 699 -2.17 -24.25 -9.47
CA LYS A 699 -3.38 -23.81 -10.15
C LYS A 699 -4.48 -23.43 -9.14
N CYS A 700 -5.00 -22.21 -9.23
CA CYS A 700 -6.24 -21.77 -8.58
C CYS A 700 -7.36 -21.75 -9.63
N GLU A 701 -8.43 -22.53 -9.45
CA GLU A 701 -9.51 -22.67 -10.43
C GLU A 701 -10.46 -21.48 -10.41
N SER A 702 -10.63 -20.86 -9.24
CA SER A 702 -11.40 -19.63 -9.04
C SER A 702 -10.53 -18.47 -8.58
N GLN A 703 -11.05 -17.24 -8.68
CA GLN A 703 -10.38 -16.07 -8.11
C GLN A 703 -10.35 -16.15 -6.58
N ASP A 704 -11.40 -16.68 -5.95
CA ASP A 704 -11.43 -16.89 -4.51
C ASP A 704 -10.35 -17.88 -4.07
N ASP A 705 -10.11 -18.97 -4.81
CA ASP A 705 -9.04 -19.93 -4.51
C ASP A 705 -7.67 -19.25 -4.45
N TRP A 706 -7.46 -18.24 -5.31
CA TRP A 706 -6.22 -17.45 -5.38
C TRP A 706 -6.15 -16.43 -4.24
N LEU A 707 -7.24 -15.73 -3.95
CA LEU A 707 -7.31 -14.77 -2.84
C LEU A 707 -7.17 -15.47 -1.48
N TYR A 708 -7.74 -16.65 -1.27
CA TYR A 708 -7.54 -17.44 -0.05
C TYR A 708 -6.13 -18.04 0.06
N ALA A 709 -5.34 -18.07 -1.02
CA ALA A 709 -3.95 -18.52 -0.95
C ALA A 709 -3.00 -17.45 -0.38
N GLY A 710 -3.31 -16.16 -0.53
CA GLY A 710 -2.39 -15.09 -0.11
C GLY A 710 -2.95 -13.68 0.16
N TYR A 711 -4.26 -13.46 0.08
CA TYR A 711 -4.91 -12.18 0.41
C TYR A 711 -5.82 -12.26 1.64
N TYR A 712 -6.73 -13.24 1.66
CA TYR A 712 -7.66 -13.47 2.78
C TYR A 712 -7.09 -14.16 4.03
N PRO A 713 -5.91 -14.82 4.03
CA PRO A 713 -5.31 -15.29 5.28
C PRO A 713 -5.28 -14.21 6.35
N GLU A 714 -5.63 -14.56 7.60
CA GLU A 714 -5.51 -13.67 8.76
C GLU A 714 -4.16 -13.85 9.45
N TYR A 715 -3.58 -15.06 9.37
CA TYR A 715 -2.34 -15.44 10.04
C TYR A 715 -1.28 -15.94 9.06
N GLY A 716 0.00 -15.73 9.38
CA GLY A 716 1.10 -16.18 8.52
C GLY A 716 1.12 -17.69 8.24
N TYR A 717 0.64 -18.53 9.18
CA TYR A 717 0.59 -19.98 8.98
C TYR A 717 -0.49 -20.43 7.98
N GLU A 718 -1.45 -19.56 7.66
CA GLU A 718 -2.51 -19.83 6.67
C GLU A 718 -2.06 -19.53 5.23
N MET A 719 -0.97 -18.77 5.07
CA MET A 719 -0.40 -18.43 3.76
C MET A 719 0.01 -19.71 3.01
N ASN A 720 -0.56 -19.90 1.81
CA ASN A 720 -0.38 -21.12 1.01
C ASN A 720 0.47 -20.87 -0.25
N ALA A 721 1.64 -20.28 -0.06
CA ALA A 721 2.61 -20.05 -1.13
C ALA A 721 4.02 -19.89 -0.56
N ASP A 722 5.04 -20.21 -1.37
CA ASP A 722 6.41 -19.75 -1.10
C ASP A 722 6.62 -18.33 -1.63
N MET A 723 6.04 -18.02 -2.80
CA MET A 723 5.99 -16.68 -3.37
C MET A 723 4.56 -16.35 -3.80
N MET A 724 4.09 -15.13 -3.57
CA MET A 724 2.75 -14.67 -3.93
C MET A 724 2.75 -13.25 -4.49
N ASP A 725 1.87 -12.96 -5.43
CA ASP A 725 1.80 -11.68 -6.17
C ASP A 725 0.39 -11.05 -6.15
N VAL A 726 -0.41 -11.40 -5.14
CA VAL A 726 -1.83 -11.05 -5.04
C VAL A 726 -2.12 -9.92 -4.04
N SER A 727 -1.11 -9.41 -3.34
CA SER A 727 -1.30 -8.43 -2.27
C SER A 727 -0.43 -7.19 -2.46
N GLY A 728 -0.77 -6.12 -1.74
CA GLY A 728 -0.13 -4.82 -1.82
C GLY A 728 -0.71 -3.87 -0.80
N TRP A 729 -0.11 -2.69 -0.70
CA TRP A 729 -0.54 -1.68 0.27
C TRP A 729 -0.68 -0.31 -0.40
N GLY A 730 -1.79 0.36 -0.13
CA GLY A 730 -2.01 1.77 -0.45
C GLY A 730 -1.99 2.58 0.85
N PRO A 731 -1.51 3.82 0.84
CA PRO A 731 -1.33 4.59 2.06
C PRO A 731 -2.67 5.12 2.57
N ASP A 732 -2.91 5.01 3.87
CA ASP A 732 -4.11 5.57 4.50
C ASP A 732 -3.95 7.06 4.83
N TYR A 733 -2.71 7.51 5.04
CA TYR A 733 -2.35 8.90 5.38
C TYR A 733 -1.00 9.31 4.79
N GLY A 734 -0.71 10.61 4.79
CA GLY A 734 0.43 11.23 4.11
C GLY A 734 1.74 11.15 4.88
N ASP A 735 2.13 9.97 5.35
CA ASP A 735 3.37 9.72 6.08
C ASP A 735 3.97 8.34 5.74
N PRO A 736 5.29 8.18 5.51
CA PRO A 736 5.90 6.89 5.18
C PRO A 736 5.57 5.76 6.18
N GLN A 737 5.29 6.13 7.44
CA GLN A 737 4.80 5.22 8.48
C GLN A 737 3.63 4.35 8.02
N THR A 738 2.73 4.86 7.18
CA THR A 738 1.59 4.09 6.65
C THR A 738 2.00 2.82 5.91
N TYR A 739 3.20 2.78 5.32
CA TYR A 739 3.77 1.57 4.71
C TYR A 739 4.57 0.75 5.73
N LEU A 740 5.44 1.39 6.51
CA LEU A 740 6.38 0.68 7.36
C LEU A 740 5.69 -0.01 8.55
N ASP A 741 4.63 0.57 9.09
CA ASP A 741 3.83 -0.05 10.17
C ASP A 741 3.29 -1.42 9.76
N THR A 742 3.03 -1.62 8.46
CA THR A 742 2.49 -2.90 7.96
C THR A 742 3.44 -4.08 8.11
N MET A 743 4.73 -3.81 8.37
CA MET A 743 5.79 -4.81 8.53
C MET A 743 6.22 -4.99 9.99
N LEU A 744 5.51 -4.40 10.95
CA LEU A 744 5.80 -4.55 12.38
C LEU A 744 5.54 -5.96 12.90
N PRO A 745 6.26 -6.41 13.94
CA PRO A 745 6.12 -7.75 14.50
C PRO A 745 4.86 -7.91 15.35
N ASP A 746 4.66 -9.11 15.88
CA ASP A 746 3.68 -9.40 16.95
C ASP A 746 2.25 -8.95 16.61
N TYR A 747 1.82 -9.21 15.37
CA TYR A 747 0.50 -8.85 14.84
C TYR A 747 0.24 -7.34 14.66
N ALA A 748 1.22 -6.48 14.95
CA ALA A 748 1.05 -5.04 14.79
C ALA A 748 1.00 -4.63 13.31
N GLY A 749 1.76 -5.30 12.44
CA GLY A 749 1.77 -5.04 11.00
C GLY A 749 0.81 -5.93 10.22
N TYR A 750 -0.09 -5.33 9.44
CA TYR A 750 -1.09 -6.10 8.66
C TYR A 750 -0.47 -6.97 7.55
N MET A 751 0.64 -6.52 6.95
CA MET A 751 1.27 -7.19 5.80
C MET A 751 2.31 -8.23 6.23
N VAL A 752 2.77 -8.21 7.47
CA VAL A 752 3.80 -9.13 8.00
C VAL A 752 3.39 -10.60 7.86
N LYS A 753 2.08 -10.90 7.95
CA LYS A 753 1.51 -12.23 7.70
C LYS A 753 1.90 -12.78 6.33
N SER A 754 2.08 -11.91 5.33
CA SER A 754 2.46 -12.31 3.97
C SER A 754 3.86 -12.95 3.90
N LEU A 755 4.68 -12.73 4.93
CA LEU A 755 6.01 -13.32 5.10
C LEU A 755 5.95 -14.68 5.82
N GLY A 756 4.76 -15.16 6.18
CA GLY A 756 4.53 -16.40 6.91
C GLY A 756 4.88 -16.32 8.39
N VAL A 757 4.89 -15.12 8.98
CA VAL A 757 5.11 -14.90 10.42
C VAL A 757 3.95 -14.11 11.01
N PHE A 758 3.62 -14.40 12.26
CA PHE A 758 2.49 -13.86 13.01
C PHE A 758 1.13 -14.26 12.43
#